data_AF-A0A2V9Y7Y1-F1
#
_entry.id   AF-A0A2V9Y7Y1-F1
#
_cell.length_a   1.000
_cell.length_b   1.000
_cell.length_c   1.000
_cell.angle_alpha   90.00
_cell.angle_beta   90.00
_cell.angle_gamma   90.00
#
_symmetry.space_group_name_H-M   'P 1'
#
loop_
_entity.id
_entity.type
_entity.pdbx_description
1 polymer ?
#
loop_
_entity_poly.entity_id
_entity_poly.type
_entity_poly.pdbx_seq_one_letter_code
_entity_poly.pdbx_strand_id
1 'polypeptide(L)'
;GRSSGAQVAVVTRSGTNSIHGSAYEYYRPTNTVANDWFNKQAELQTGEPNVPGKYLRNTFGASIGGPIKRDKLFYFASYEADKIAQNQQIVNEVPSGTSASPGLRQGYLTYANVNGGTTTLTPSIISQMDPHCSGEGTCPLGAGVDPAALQYFATLPEANGNLLGDGYNFGSYTFSSPMPQSNITNLVKFDYNATAKQRIFGRGNLESDNLTGAVTYPGASPSSKTYSNNKGFAVGHTWMLTNSLVNNLRYGYIRESFSNRGALTGDYVDFANINALTAITPSLVVNIPLHNIVDDVSWTKRNHTIQGGFNFRLIHNNFQSNSTAFNNAQVQYYSLGMGSLANTGQDLDASAFPQLGIPAIDGGFDTAYSNAMAAVAGIIPVATEYFNYKSSGNNLTSIGHGLPLTRSYKSNEFEIYLQDSWKATRSLTVTYGLRYTYLQTPYEVNGQEVAPVNGLDQWFHNRATGMAQGITNQPEIAFAGAGHANNAPGMWAADKKDFAPRFAIAYSPSHLPGFLGTLFGEGMTSIRAGYGIYYDHFGEGIINTFDANGAYGLSSRVNSPIDLTTDQAPRFASSSSVPTQIIPTVAPETAFPVTPSNIEALSWGVDNRVKTPYAQVMDFSIQRQISNAWTIEAAYVGRLGKRLLQNLDVATALDLVDPKSGMDYFKAAQMMSAASLANVPASSMPTIPYWENMFPNLVGNGMTATQNIYGSLWGQSIVGNETFPLYSLDTGSFYPGSGFTPGPLNRYFDPQYSSLYAWASVGTSSYHSMQLSLRHSMVHGLQFQMNYVFGKSIDLGPTPSAPTTTRTRRSAAS
;
A
#
# COMPACT_ATOMS: atom_id res chain seq x y z
N GLY A 1 -17.76 -7.18 -21.36
CA GLY A 1 -16.79 -6.60 -20.43
C GLY A 1 -15.35 -6.72 -20.93
N ARG A 2 -14.46 -5.86 -20.40
CA ARG A 2 -13.06 -5.70 -20.85
C ARG A 2 -12.05 -6.13 -19.78
N SER A 3 -12.26 -5.69 -18.53
CA SER A 3 -11.44 -6.05 -17.36
C SER A 3 -11.99 -7.28 -16.63
N SER A 4 -11.15 -7.91 -15.79
CA SER A 4 -11.63 -8.94 -14.86
C SER A 4 -12.46 -8.33 -13.71
N GLY A 5 -12.20 -7.08 -13.32
CA GLY A 5 -12.87 -6.39 -12.19
C GLY A 5 -14.29 -5.89 -12.45
N ALA A 6 -14.87 -5.20 -11.45
CA ALA A 6 -16.18 -4.56 -11.55
C ALA A 6 -16.20 -3.51 -12.69
N GLN A 7 -17.32 -3.45 -13.42
CA GLN A 7 -17.50 -2.51 -14.52
C GLN A 7 -18.68 -1.59 -14.21
N VAL A 8 -18.41 -0.29 -14.13
CA VAL A 8 -19.42 0.73 -13.90
C VAL A 8 -19.71 1.44 -15.21
N ALA A 9 -20.97 1.51 -15.61
CA ALA A 9 -21.42 2.23 -16.81
C ALA A 9 -22.32 3.39 -16.41
N VAL A 10 -21.89 4.62 -16.72
CA VAL A 10 -22.68 5.83 -16.50
C VAL A 10 -23.26 6.29 -17.82
N VAL A 11 -24.59 6.30 -17.94
CA VAL A 11 -25.30 6.74 -19.15
C VAL A 11 -25.82 8.16 -18.95
N THR A 12 -25.46 9.05 -19.86
CA THR A 12 -25.93 10.44 -19.85
C THR A 12 -27.26 10.54 -20.60
N ARG A 13 -28.19 11.33 -20.06
CA ARG A 13 -29.46 11.63 -20.74
C ARG A 13 -29.17 12.38 -22.06
N SER A 14 -30.01 12.18 -23.06
CA SER A 14 -30.01 12.99 -24.28
C SER A 14 -31.09 14.07 -24.15
N GLY A 15 -30.91 15.22 -24.82
CA GLY A 15 -31.98 16.22 -24.90
C GLY A 15 -33.17 15.74 -25.75
N THR A 16 -34.32 16.40 -25.61
CA THR A 16 -35.56 16.06 -26.33
C THR A 16 -36.09 17.26 -27.11
N ASN A 17 -37.21 17.11 -27.83
CA ASN A 17 -37.86 18.22 -28.53
C ASN A 17 -38.59 19.22 -27.62
N SER A 18 -38.72 18.91 -26.34
CA SER A 18 -39.22 19.83 -25.33
C SER A 18 -38.08 20.25 -24.40
N ILE A 19 -38.17 21.47 -23.89
CA ILE A 19 -37.26 21.90 -22.82
C ILE A 19 -37.77 21.30 -21.52
N HIS A 20 -36.89 20.61 -20.81
CA HIS A 20 -37.16 20.09 -19.47
C HIS A 20 -35.91 20.24 -18.61
N GLY A 21 -36.12 20.47 -17.32
CA GLY A 21 -35.06 20.55 -16.35
C GLY A 21 -35.50 20.02 -14.99
N SER A 22 -34.53 19.84 -14.12
CA SER A 22 -34.75 19.46 -12.73
C SER A 22 -33.75 20.20 -11.87
N ALA A 23 -34.15 20.61 -10.68
CA ALA A 23 -33.25 21.08 -9.63
C ALA A 23 -33.55 20.28 -8.35
N TYR A 24 -32.53 20.04 -7.54
CA TYR A 24 -32.66 19.40 -6.24
C TYR A 24 -31.64 19.96 -5.28
N GLU A 25 -31.97 19.85 -3.99
CA GLU A 25 -31.08 20.15 -2.88
C GLU A 25 -31.32 19.11 -1.78
N TYR A 26 -30.24 18.53 -1.28
CA TYR A 26 -30.20 17.71 -0.09
C TYR A 26 -29.44 18.49 0.98
N TYR A 27 -30.18 18.91 2.00
CA TYR A 27 -29.66 19.64 3.14
C TYR A 27 -29.58 18.74 4.37
N ARG A 28 -28.36 18.49 4.87
CA ARG A 28 -28.14 17.73 6.10
C ARG A 28 -27.39 18.60 7.12
N PRO A 29 -28.12 19.30 8.00
CA PRO A 29 -27.53 20.12 9.05
C PRO A 29 -27.04 19.28 10.22
N THR A 30 -26.10 19.84 10.99
CA THR A 30 -25.45 19.16 12.13
C THR A 30 -26.45 18.66 13.18
N ASN A 31 -27.54 19.39 13.42
CA ASN A 31 -28.58 19.00 14.40
C ASN A 31 -29.43 17.79 13.96
N THR A 32 -29.23 17.25 12.75
CA THR A 32 -29.87 16.01 12.28
C THR A 32 -28.92 14.82 12.25
N VAL A 33 -27.71 14.98 12.81
CA VAL A 33 -26.68 13.95 12.88
C VAL A 33 -26.64 13.38 14.30
N ALA A 34 -26.59 12.05 14.42
CA ALA A 34 -26.39 11.39 15.71
C ALA A 34 -24.95 11.59 16.18
N ASN A 35 -24.75 11.73 17.49
CA ASN A 35 -23.40 11.81 18.04
C ASN A 35 -22.66 10.47 17.87
N ASP A 36 -21.35 10.54 17.73
CA ASP A 36 -20.50 9.36 17.72
C ASP A 36 -20.56 8.66 19.10
N TRP A 37 -20.48 7.33 19.12
CA TRP A 37 -20.59 6.56 20.35
C TRP A 37 -19.49 6.94 21.35
N PHE A 38 -18.25 7.14 20.89
CA PHE A 38 -17.12 7.45 21.75
C PHE A 38 -17.21 8.88 22.31
N ASN A 39 -17.60 9.84 21.47
CA ASN A 39 -17.86 11.22 21.92
C ASN A 39 -18.97 11.25 22.97
N LYS A 40 -20.08 10.56 22.70
CA LYS A 40 -21.20 10.46 23.65
C LYS A 40 -20.77 9.82 24.97
N GLN A 41 -19.97 8.76 24.95
CA GLN A 41 -19.45 8.14 26.18
C GLN A 41 -18.57 9.11 26.97
N ALA A 42 -17.69 9.85 26.30
CA ALA A 42 -16.84 10.85 26.95
C ALA A 42 -17.65 12.00 27.56
N GLU A 43 -18.66 12.52 26.84
CA GLU A 43 -19.57 13.55 27.35
C GLU A 43 -20.36 13.05 28.56
N LEU A 44 -20.86 11.82 28.53
CA LEU A 44 -21.56 11.20 29.66
C LEU A 44 -20.65 11.03 30.89
N GLN A 45 -19.38 10.66 30.69
CA GLN A 45 -18.41 10.52 31.78
C GLN A 45 -17.99 11.86 32.39
N THR A 46 -17.96 12.92 31.59
CA THR A 46 -17.54 14.27 32.02
C THR A 46 -18.69 15.17 32.45
N GLY A 47 -19.94 14.73 32.25
CA GLY A 47 -21.15 15.53 32.56
C GLY A 47 -21.46 16.60 31.50
N GLU A 48 -20.81 16.54 30.36
CA GLU A 48 -21.03 17.45 29.23
C GLU A 48 -22.32 17.08 28.46
N PRO A 49 -22.98 18.06 27.81
CA PRO A 49 -24.17 17.80 27.02
C PRO A 49 -23.84 16.93 25.79
N ASN A 50 -24.76 16.05 25.41
CA ASN A 50 -24.61 15.19 24.23
C ASN A 50 -24.68 15.99 22.93
N VAL A 51 -23.53 16.42 22.37
CA VAL A 51 -23.47 17.31 21.20
C VAL A 51 -22.72 16.62 20.05
N PRO A 52 -23.39 16.34 18.91
CA PRO A 52 -22.72 15.74 17.76
C PRO A 52 -21.63 16.68 17.21
N GLY A 53 -20.54 16.07 16.74
CA GLY A 53 -19.50 16.78 16.01
C GLY A 53 -20.05 17.53 14.80
N LYS A 54 -19.43 18.66 14.43
CA LYS A 54 -19.84 19.47 13.29
C LYS A 54 -19.85 18.63 12.02
N TYR A 55 -21.03 18.52 11.40
CA TYR A 55 -21.21 17.92 10.08
C TYR A 55 -22.36 18.63 9.37
N LEU A 56 -22.04 19.40 8.35
CA LEU A 56 -22.99 20.13 7.52
C LEU A 56 -22.74 19.74 6.06
N ARG A 57 -23.72 19.12 5.43
CA ARG A 57 -23.63 18.69 4.02
C ARG A 57 -24.73 19.34 3.20
N ASN A 58 -24.33 19.98 2.11
CA ASN A 58 -25.21 20.56 1.11
C ASN A 58 -24.87 19.91 -0.23
N THR A 59 -25.76 19.06 -0.73
CA THR A 59 -25.64 18.47 -2.07
C THR A 59 -26.74 19.05 -2.94
N PHE A 60 -26.38 19.87 -3.93
CA PHE A 60 -27.35 20.51 -4.80
C PHE A 60 -26.94 20.34 -6.25
N GLY A 61 -27.95 20.24 -7.11
CA GLY A 61 -27.72 20.05 -8.53
C GLY A 61 -28.88 20.48 -9.38
N ALA A 62 -28.55 20.78 -10.63
CA ALA A 62 -29.53 21.13 -11.64
C ALA A 62 -29.18 20.47 -12.96
N SER A 63 -30.19 20.13 -13.74
CA SER A 63 -30.03 19.68 -15.11
C SER A 63 -31.04 20.35 -16.02
N ILE A 64 -30.65 20.56 -17.27
CA ILE A 64 -31.50 21.10 -18.32
C ILE A 64 -31.18 20.41 -19.64
N GLY A 65 -32.20 20.13 -20.44
CA GLY A 65 -32.04 19.63 -21.79
C GLY A 65 -33.19 20.06 -22.69
N GLY A 66 -32.93 20.05 -23.98
CA GLY A 66 -33.92 20.46 -24.99
C GLY A 66 -33.31 20.52 -26.39
N PRO A 67 -34.07 21.03 -27.38
CA PRO A 67 -33.61 21.15 -28.74
C PRO A 67 -32.89 22.49 -28.97
N ILE A 68 -31.78 22.47 -29.69
CA ILE A 68 -31.24 23.65 -30.40
C ILE A 68 -31.95 23.75 -31.76
N LYS A 69 -32.09 22.61 -32.44
CA LYS A 69 -32.89 22.45 -33.65
C LYS A 69 -33.76 21.21 -33.49
N ARG A 70 -35.08 21.40 -33.52
CA ARG A 70 -36.04 20.29 -33.38
C ARG A 70 -35.70 19.13 -34.32
N ASP A 71 -35.83 17.92 -33.80
CA ASP A 71 -35.55 16.63 -34.45
C ASP A 71 -34.08 16.39 -34.88
N LYS A 72 -33.22 17.40 -34.76
CA LYS A 72 -31.87 17.39 -35.33
C LYS A 72 -30.77 17.57 -34.31
N LEU A 73 -30.81 18.59 -33.47
CA LEU A 73 -29.72 18.95 -32.57
C LEU A 73 -30.28 19.23 -31.18
N PHE A 74 -29.76 18.50 -30.20
CA PHE A 74 -30.19 18.54 -28.81
C PHE A 74 -29.02 18.86 -27.89
N TYR A 75 -29.30 19.52 -26.77
CA TYR A 75 -28.34 19.76 -25.70
C TYR A 75 -28.83 19.13 -24.40
N PHE A 76 -27.87 18.79 -23.54
CA PHE A 76 -28.08 18.44 -22.15
C PHE A 76 -26.93 19.01 -21.33
N ALA A 77 -27.24 19.67 -20.23
CA ALA A 77 -26.26 20.17 -19.27
C ALA A 77 -26.66 19.77 -17.85
N SER A 78 -25.69 19.44 -17.02
CA SER A 78 -25.90 19.19 -15.59
C SER A 78 -24.76 19.75 -14.76
N TYR A 79 -25.12 20.23 -13.57
CA TYR A 79 -24.25 20.72 -12.52
C TYR A 79 -24.62 20.02 -11.24
N GLU A 80 -23.64 19.51 -10.50
CA GLU A 80 -23.80 19.03 -9.13
C GLU A 80 -22.65 19.57 -8.29
N ALA A 81 -22.95 20.00 -7.07
CA ALA A 81 -21.98 20.32 -6.04
C ALA A 81 -22.34 19.63 -4.74
N ASP A 82 -21.33 19.05 -4.09
CA ASP A 82 -21.40 18.50 -2.75
C ASP A 82 -20.42 19.27 -1.85
N LYS A 83 -20.96 20.03 -0.90
CA LYS A 83 -20.20 20.86 0.03
C LYS A 83 -20.37 20.29 1.42
N ILE A 84 -19.26 19.82 2.00
CA ILE A 84 -19.24 19.26 3.35
C ILE A 84 -18.36 20.15 4.23
N ALA A 85 -18.95 20.72 5.28
CA ALA A 85 -18.22 21.33 6.37
C ALA A 85 -18.31 20.40 7.57
N GLN A 86 -17.23 19.67 7.81
CA GLN A 86 -17.12 18.74 8.94
C GLN A 86 -15.88 19.03 9.77
N ASN A 87 -15.89 18.56 11.01
CA ASN A 87 -14.70 18.53 11.83
C ASN A 87 -14.26 17.08 12.08
N GLN A 88 -12.97 16.89 12.27
CA GLN A 88 -12.36 15.65 12.72
C GLN A 88 -11.81 15.87 14.14
N GLN A 89 -12.06 14.93 15.04
CA GLN A 89 -11.37 14.92 16.34
C GLN A 89 -9.93 14.49 16.12
N ILE A 90 -8.99 15.32 16.57
CA ILE A 90 -7.57 15.03 16.55
C ILE A 90 -7.13 14.81 17.99
N VAL A 91 -6.39 13.73 18.22
CA VAL A 91 -5.76 13.40 19.49
C VAL A 91 -4.27 13.32 19.22
N ASN A 92 -3.53 14.30 19.72
CA ASN A 92 -2.07 14.34 19.60
C ASN A 92 -1.44 14.03 20.94
N GLU A 93 -0.25 13.45 20.92
CA GLU A 93 0.60 13.33 22.10
C GLU A 93 1.44 14.59 22.25
N VAL A 94 1.48 15.14 23.46
CA VAL A 94 2.25 16.35 23.83
C VAL A 94 2.94 16.15 25.19
N PRO A 95 4.05 16.85 25.46
CA PRO A 95 4.69 16.83 26.77
C PRO A 95 3.73 17.34 27.87
N SER A 96 3.75 16.69 29.03
CA SER A 96 2.96 17.05 30.20
C SER A 96 3.65 18.14 31.06
N GLY A 97 2.89 18.74 31.98
CA GLY A 97 3.41 19.69 32.96
C GLY A 97 2.78 21.07 32.86
N THR A 98 2.58 21.71 34.01
CA THR A 98 2.06 23.09 34.11
C THR A 98 2.98 23.91 35.01
N SER A 99 2.75 25.23 35.07
CA SER A 99 3.48 26.08 36.03
C SER A 99 3.23 25.69 37.50
N ALA A 100 2.10 25.04 37.81
CA ALA A 100 1.74 24.62 39.17
C ALA A 100 2.18 23.18 39.50
N SER A 101 2.30 22.32 38.49
CA SER A 101 2.79 20.94 38.63
C SER A 101 3.79 20.69 37.49
N PRO A 102 5.09 20.97 37.72
CA PRO A 102 6.11 20.81 36.69
C PRO A 102 6.16 19.38 36.16
N GLY A 103 6.29 19.25 34.84
CA GLY A 103 6.43 17.98 34.13
C GLY A 103 7.50 18.06 33.05
N LEU A 104 7.38 17.22 32.02
CA LEU A 104 8.38 17.14 30.94
C LEU A 104 8.58 18.49 30.23
N ARG A 105 7.52 19.31 30.10
CA ARG A 105 7.56 20.68 29.56
C ARG A 105 8.53 21.62 30.29
N GLN A 106 8.83 21.35 31.56
CA GLN A 106 9.75 22.12 32.39
C GLN A 106 11.04 21.35 32.71
N GLY A 107 11.27 20.20 32.08
CA GLY A 107 12.47 19.38 32.29
C GLY A 107 12.38 18.39 33.46
N TYR A 108 11.18 18.16 34.01
CA TYR A 108 10.97 17.18 35.06
C TYR A 108 10.53 15.86 34.43
N LEU A 109 11.13 14.74 34.85
CA LEU A 109 10.79 13.41 34.34
C LEU A 109 10.32 12.54 35.50
N THR A 110 9.15 11.90 35.37
CA THR A 110 8.61 10.99 36.39
C THR A 110 8.51 9.57 35.85
N TYR A 111 8.93 8.58 36.63
CA TYR A 111 8.88 7.17 36.25
C TYR A 111 8.42 6.29 37.40
N ALA A 112 7.87 5.11 37.06
CA ALA A 112 7.59 4.06 38.04
C ALA A 112 8.89 3.37 38.44
N ASN A 113 9.16 3.29 39.75
CA ASN A 113 10.37 2.68 40.28
C ASN A 113 10.14 1.24 40.76
N VAL A 114 11.24 0.48 40.89
CA VAL A 114 11.23 -0.92 41.35
C VAL A 114 10.63 -1.14 42.75
N ASN A 115 10.46 -0.07 43.54
CA ASN A 115 9.86 -0.15 44.87
C ASN A 115 8.32 -0.03 44.85
N GLY A 116 7.70 0.01 43.67
CA GLY A 116 6.25 0.13 43.50
C GLY A 116 5.70 1.55 43.70
N GLY A 117 6.57 2.57 43.71
CA GLY A 117 6.20 3.99 43.75
C GLY A 117 6.62 4.73 42.48
N THR A 118 6.50 6.06 42.48
CA THR A 118 7.02 6.93 41.42
C THR A 118 8.20 7.76 41.91
N THR A 119 9.13 8.05 41.02
CA THR A 119 10.27 8.96 41.27
C THR A 119 10.23 10.08 40.24
N THR A 120 10.39 11.34 40.68
CA THR A 120 10.52 12.50 39.78
C THR A 120 11.95 13.02 39.80
N LEU A 121 12.60 12.99 38.65
CA LEU A 121 13.90 13.59 38.39
C LEU A 121 13.73 15.07 38.07
N THR A 122 14.52 15.92 38.74
CA THR A 122 14.61 17.35 38.44
C THR A 122 15.67 17.60 37.37
N PRO A 123 15.63 18.75 36.66
CA PRO A 123 16.67 19.10 35.68
C PRO A 123 18.10 19.00 36.23
N SER A 124 18.29 19.35 37.52
CA SER A 124 19.60 19.26 38.19
C SER A 124 20.06 17.83 38.45
N ILE A 125 19.14 16.88 38.67
CA ILE A 125 19.48 15.46 38.82
C ILE A 125 19.82 14.88 37.44
N ILE A 126 19.00 15.19 36.42
CA ILE A 126 19.24 14.75 35.04
C ILE A 126 20.60 15.25 34.55
N SER A 127 20.98 16.49 34.85
CA SER A 127 22.31 17.03 34.52
C SER A 127 23.47 16.28 35.20
N GLN A 128 23.28 15.77 36.42
CA GLN A 128 24.28 14.94 37.11
C GLN A 128 24.37 13.52 36.55
N MET A 129 23.32 13.06 35.88
CA MET A 129 23.26 11.77 35.20
C MET A 129 23.86 11.83 33.78
N ASP A 130 24.29 13.00 33.32
CA ASP A 130 24.86 13.22 31.97
C ASP A 130 26.29 13.81 32.05
N PRO A 131 27.19 13.26 32.89
CA PRO A 131 28.50 13.88 33.15
C PRO A 131 29.42 13.92 31.93
N HIS A 132 29.26 13.00 30.97
CA HIS A 132 30.14 12.91 29.80
C HIS A 132 29.70 13.80 28.63
N CYS A 133 28.54 14.43 28.73
CA CYS A 133 27.91 15.27 27.71
C CYS A 133 28.83 16.42 27.16
N SER A 134 29.85 16.84 27.90
CA SER A 134 30.77 17.90 27.47
C SER A 134 32.04 17.42 26.74
N GLY A 135 32.35 16.11 26.79
CA GLY A 135 33.62 15.56 26.28
C GLY A 135 33.73 15.52 24.75
N GLU A 136 32.60 15.37 24.06
CA GLU A 136 32.55 15.06 22.62
C GLU A 136 31.90 16.17 21.76
N GLY A 137 31.51 17.31 22.35
CA GLY A 137 30.89 18.43 21.63
C GLY A 137 29.46 18.17 21.12
N THR A 138 28.83 17.10 21.60
CA THR A 138 27.52 16.58 21.17
C THR A 138 26.33 17.24 21.88
N CYS A 139 26.56 17.85 23.05
CA CYS A 139 25.60 18.73 23.73
C CYS A 139 26.16 20.16 23.94
N PRO A 140 26.24 20.98 22.88
CA PRO A 140 26.79 22.34 22.98
C PRO A 140 25.98 23.25 23.93
N LEU A 141 24.76 22.86 24.29
CA LEU A 141 23.87 23.58 25.19
C LEU A 141 23.97 23.14 26.66
N GLY A 142 24.86 22.18 26.98
CA GLY A 142 25.12 21.70 28.34
C GLY A 142 24.50 20.34 28.67
N ALA A 143 24.93 19.78 29.81
CA ALA A 143 24.55 18.44 30.27
C ALA A 143 23.10 18.34 30.79
N GLY A 144 22.44 17.23 30.46
CA GLY A 144 21.12 16.86 30.96
C GLY A 144 19.97 17.34 30.09
N VAL A 145 19.05 18.11 30.66
CA VAL A 145 17.87 18.61 29.96
C VAL A 145 18.27 19.62 28.88
N ASP A 146 17.83 19.39 27.65
CA ASP A 146 18.13 20.24 26.50
C ASP A 146 17.25 21.51 26.51
N PRO A 147 17.85 22.72 26.61
CA PRO A 147 17.12 23.98 26.55
C PRO A 147 16.32 24.17 25.25
N ALA A 148 16.82 23.67 24.11
CA ALA A 148 16.11 23.79 22.83
C ALA A 148 14.86 22.91 22.79
N ALA A 149 14.94 21.68 23.32
CA ALA A 149 13.77 20.82 23.50
C ALA A 149 12.70 21.48 24.38
N LEU A 150 13.09 22.08 25.52
CA LEU A 150 12.14 22.81 26.38
C LEU A 150 11.48 24.00 25.68
N GLN A 151 12.24 24.76 24.89
CA GLN A 151 11.68 25.85 24.08
C GLN A 151 10.67 25.32 23.06
N TYR A 152 10.98 24.21 22.40
CA TYR A 152 10.04 23.56 21.48
C TYR A 152 8.77 23.08 22.20
N PHE A 153 8.91 22.43 23.36
CA PHE A 153 7.77 21.98 24.16
C PHE A 153 6.87 23.14 24.58
N ALA A 154 7.44 24.30 24.92
CA ALA A 154 6.70 25.50 25.27
C ALA A 154 5.80 26.02 24.12
N THR A 155 6.13 25.73 22.85
CA THR A 155 5.30 26.10 21.69
C THR A 155 4.09 25.18 21.49
N LEU A 156 4.15 23.96 22.02
CA LEU A 156 3.06 22.99 21.95
C LEU A 156 1.98 23.36 22.99
N PRO A 157 0.70 23.04 22.73
CA PRO A 157 -0.32 23.21 23.75
C PRO A 157 -0.09 22.28 24.95
N GLU A 158 -0.60 22.67 26.11
CA GLU A 158 -0.64 21.80 27.29
C GLU A 158 -1.62 20.65 27.07
N ALA A 159 -1.28 19.46 27.57
CA ALA A 159 -2.17 18.30 27.53
C ALA A 159 -3.52 18.62 28.20
N ASN A 160 -4.62 18.15 27.60
CA ASN A 160 -5.98 18.35 28.12
C ASN A 160 -6.72 17.02 28.39
N GLY A 161 -6.02 15.89 28.32
CA GLY A 161 -6.53 14.58 28.66
C GLY A 161 -5.43 13.52 28.68
N ASN A 162 -5.80 12.27 29.02
CA ASN A 162 -4.86 11.17 29.21
C ASN A 162 -5.17 9.97 28.28
N LEU A 163 -5.67 10.24 27.06
CA LEU A 163 -5.97 9.19 26.08
C LEU A 163 -4.69 8.58 25.46
N LEU A 164 -3.64 9.38 25.37
CA LEU A 164 -2.29 9.04 24.92
C LEU A 164 -1.29 9.44 25.99
N GLY A 165 -0.05 8.96 25.83
CA GLY A 165 1.03 9.20 26.78
C GLY A 165 1.14 8.12 27.85
N ASP A 166 2.16 8.28 28.69
CA ASP A 166 2.51 7.37 29.79
C ASP A 166 1.80 7.72 31.11
N GLY A 167 0.95 8.75 31.10
CA GLY A 167 0.25 9.25 32.28
C GLY A 167 1.10 10.10 33.22
N TYR A 168 2.38 10.34 32.88
CA TYR A 168 3.33 11.10 33.70
C TYR A 168 4.03 12.21 32.89
N ASN A 169 4.78 11.84 31.86
CA ASN A 169 5.66 12.73 31.08
C ASN A 169 4.98 13.20 29.78
N PHE A 170 4.07 12.39 29.25
CA PHE A 170 3.29 12.70 28.06
C PHE A 170 1.80 12.63 28.38
N GLY A 171 1.02 13.44 27.67
CA GLY A 171 -0.43 13.42 27.73
C GLY A 171 -1.05 13.68 26.36
N SER A 172 -2.35 13.46 26.25
CA SER A 172 -3.07 13.78 25.03
C SER A 172 -3.52 15.24 25.00
N TYR A 173 -3.39 15.85 23.84
CA TYR A 173 -4.08 17.08 23.46
C TYR A 173 -5.15 16.77 22.41
N THR A 174 -6.40 16.87 22.81
CA THR A 174 -7.56 16.58 21.97
C THR A 174 -8.27 17.86 21.56
N PHE A 175 -8.53 18.03 20.27
CA PHE A 175 -9.31 19.16 19.76
C PHE A 175 -10.08 18.81 18.48
N SER A 176 -11.00 19.69 18.08
CA SER A 176 -11.80 19.54 16.87
C SER A 176 -11.18 20.32 15.71
N SER A 177 -10.60 19.63 14.73
CA SER A 177 -9.99 20.24 13.53
C SER A 177 -11.01 20.38 12.40
N PRO A 178 -11.13 21.56 11.74
CA PRO A 178 -11.97 21.71 10.55
C PRO A 178 -11.37 20.95 9.36
N MET A 179 -12.20 20.19 8.64
CA MET A 179 -11.81 19.40 7.47
C MET A 179 -12.83 19.57 6.32
N PRO A 180 -12.96 20.79 5.74
CA PRO A 180 -13.95 21.05 4.71
C PRO A 180 -13.63 20.34 3.39
N GLN A 181 -14.69 19.93 2.70
CA GLN A 181 -14.66 19.29 1.40
C GLN A 181 -15.62 19.97 0.44
N SER A 182 -15.22 20.05 -0.84
CA SER A 182 -16.01 20.60 -1.92
C SER A 182 -15.79 19.79 -3.19
N ASN A 183 -16.81 19.07 -3.61
CA ASN A 183 -16.81 18.32 -4.86
C ASN A 183 -17.76 18.97 -5.84
N ILE A 184 -17.34 19.17 -7.09
CA ILE A 184 -18.14 19.83 -8.11
C ILE A 184 -17.99 19.06 -9.42
N THR A 185 -19.11 18.62 -9.99
CA THR A 185 -19.16 17.95 -11.30
C THR A 185 -20.03 18.74 -12.27
N ASN A 186 -19.48 18.99 -13.46
CA ASN A 186 -20.14 19.66 -14.56
C ASN A 186 -20.14 18.74 -15.77
N LEU A 187 -21.24 18.74 -16.52
CA LEU A 187 -21.35 17.97 -17.74
C LEU A 187 -22.16 18.74 -18.77
N VAL A 188 -21.66 18.74 -20.00
CA VAL A 188 -22.40 19.24 -21.17
C VAL A 188 -22.34 18.18 -22.26
N LYS A 189 -23.46 17.96 -22.94
CA LYS A 189 -23.57 17.04 -24.06
C LYS A 189 -24.42 17.65 -25.17
N PHE A 190 -24.00 17.40 -26.40
CA PHE A 190 -24.76 17.68 -27.61
C PHE A 190 -24.99 16.37 -28.36
N ASP A 191 -26.21 16.17 -28.85
CA ASP A 191 -26.60 15.05 -29.69
C ASP A 191 -27.11 15.59 -31.03
N TYR A 192 -26.53 15.15 -32.15
CA TYR A 192 -26.86 15.58 -33.50
C TYR A 192 -27.28 14.41 -34.39
N ASN A 193 -28.54 14.40 -34.82
CA ASN A 193 -29.10 13.48 -35.80
C ASN A 193 -28.87 14.04 -37.22
N ALA A 194 -27.65 13.91 -37.73
CA ALA A 194 -27.28 14.41 -39.06
C ALA A 194 -28.24 13.91 -40.15
N THR A 195 -28.52 12.60 -40.14
CA THR A 195 -29.49 11.94 -41.03
C THR A 195 -30.26 10.86 -40.25
N ALA A 196 -31.21 10.18 -40.89
CA ALA A 196 -31.86 9.00 -40.30
C ALA A 196 -30.88 7.83 -40.02
N LYS A 197 -29.66 7.88 -40.60
CA LYS A 197 -28.63 6.84 -40.48
C LYS A 197 -27.38 7.27 -39.72
N GLN A 198 -27.26 8.55 -39.37
CA GLN A 198 -26.06 9.09 -38.75
C GLN A 198 -26.42 9.90 -37.51
N ARG A 199 -25.83 9.51 -36.38
CA ARG A 199 -25.94 10.22 -35.10
C ARG A 199 -24.55 10.53 -34.58
N ILE A 200 -24.31 11.79 -34.26
CA ILE A 200 -23.07 12.28 -33.69
C ILE A 200 -23.38 12.78 -32.28
N PHE A 201 -22.48 12.55 -31.33
CA PHE A 201 -22.54 13.22 -30.03
C PHE A 201 -21.20 13.85 -29.69
N GLY A 202 -21.24 14.93 -28.93
CA GLY A 202 -20.09 15.51 -28.23
C GLY A 202 -20.44 15.67 -26.76
N ARG A 203 -19.55 15.28 -25.85
CA ARG A 203 -19.72 15.42 -24.40
C ARG A 203 -18.44 16.00 -23.80
N GLY A 204 -18.58 16.93 -22.86
CA GLY A 204 -17.51 17.39 -21.99
C GLY A 204 -17.89 17.19 -20.53
N ASN A 205 -16.91 16.88 -19.68
CA ASN A 205 -17.05 16.83 -18.23
C ASN A 205 -15.89 17.56 -17.55
N LEU A 206 -16.19 18.25 -16.46
CA LEU A 206 -15.22 18.89 -15.58
C LEU A 206 -15.58 18.53 -14.14
N GLU A 207 -14.60 18.04 -13.42
CA GLU A 207 -14.71 17.69 -12.01
C GLU A 207 -13.65 18.47 -11.24
N SER A 208 -14.03 19.05 -10.11
CA SER A 208 -13.16 19.84 -9.25
C SER A 208 -13.45 19.50 -7.81
N ASP A 209 -12.64 18.60 -7.26
CA ASP A 209 -12.75 18.17 -5.88
C ASP A 209 -11.62 18.76 -5.05
N ASN A 210 -12.00 19.31 -3.90
CA ASN A 210 -11.08 19.91 -2.95
C ASN A 210 -11.36 19.31 -1.58
N LEU A 211 -10.33 18.77 -0.94
CA LEU A 211 -10.36 18.31 0.44
C LEU A 211 -9.20 18.95 1.18
N THR A 212 -9.49 19.63 2.27
CA THR A 212 -8.47 20.16 3.18
C THR A 212 -8.24 19.12 4.27
N GLY A 213 -6.99 18.72 4.51
CA GLY A 213 -6.64 17.82 5.61
C GLY A 213 -6.76 18.50 6.97
N ALA A 214 -6.81 17.70 8.04
CA ALA A 214 -6.83 18.23 9.40
C ALA A 214 -5.57 19.04 9.71
N VAL A 215 -5.68 20.03 10.59
CA VAL A 215 -4.53 20.76 11.13
C VAL A 215 -3.88 19.95 12.25
N THR A 216 -2.57 20.11 12.45
CA THR A 216 -1.85 19.46 13.56
C THR A 216 -2.23 20.07 14.89
N TYR A 217 -2.32 21.40 14.99
CA TYR A 217 -2.76 22.12 16.19
C TYR A 217 -3.68 23.29 15.82
N PRO A 218 -4.49 23.81 16.77
CA PRO A 218 -5.31 25.00 16.53
C PRO A 218 -4.48 26.18 16.01
N GLY A 219 -4.92 26.77 14.89
CA GLY A 219 -4.22 27.88 14.24
C GLY A 219 -3.11 27.47 13.26
N ALA A 220 -2.72 26.20 13.22
CA ALA A 220 -1.78 25.69 12.22
C ALA A 220 -2.40 25.67 10.82
N SER A 221 -1.52 25.61 9.81
CA SER A 221 -1.95 25.35 8.43
C SER A 221 -2.47 23.91 8.28
N PRO A 222 -3.39 23.64 7.34
CA PRO A 222 -3.81 22.28 7.02
C PRO A 222 -2.62 21.38 6.71
N SER A 223 -2.64 20.16 7.21
CA SER A 223 -1.56 19.18 6.95
C SER A 223 -1.35 18.93 5.46
N SER A 224 -2.45 18.95 4.72
CA SER A 224 -2.42 18.93 3.27
C SER A 224 -3.66 19.55 2.63
N LYS A 225 -3.59 19.80 1.33
CA LYS A 225 -4.73 20.10 0.48
C LYS A 225 -4.74 19.15 -0.71
N THR A 226 -5.73 18.28 -0.75
CA THR A 226 -5.97 17.40 -1.88
C THR A 226 -6.86 18.11 -2.89
N TYR A 227 -6.37 18.20 -4.12
CA TYR A 227 -7.08 18.78 -5.26
C TYR A 227 -7.15 17.76 -6.39
N SER A 228 -8.35 17.48 -6.86
CA SER A 228 -8.61 16.71 -8.07
C SER A 228 -9.24 17.61 -9.12
N ASN A 229 -8.70 17.64 -10.33
CA ASN A 229 -9.18 18.47 -11.43
C ASN A 229 -9.30 17.65 -12.71
N ASN A 230 -10.19 16.66 -12.66
CA ASN A 230 -10.39 15.74 -13.76
C ASN A 230 -11.19 16.41 -14.87
N LYS A 231 -10.72 16.25 -16.10
CA LYS A 231 -11.37 16.83 -17.28
C LYS A 231 -11.49 15.78 -18.35
N GLY A 232 -12.60 15.77 -19.05
CA GLY A 232 -12.79 14.86 -20.16
C GLY A 232 -13.62 15.47 -21.27
N PHE A 233 -13.35 15.06 -22.49
CA PHE A 233 -14.29 15.21 -23.58
C PHE A 233 -14.33 13.95 -24.43
N ALA A 234 -15.47 13.67 -25.03
CA ALA A 234 -15.66 12.56 -25.94
C ALA A 234 -16.54 12.97 -27.11
N VAL A 235 -16.19 12.50 -28.30
CA VAL A 235 -16.98 12.63 -29.51
C VAL A 235 -17.23 11.24 -30.04
N GLY A 236 -18.46 10.97 -30.48
CA GLY A 236 -18.78 9.70 -31.10
C GLY A 236 -19.69 9.85 -32.31
N HIS A 237 -19.53 8.95 -33.27
CA HIS A 237 -20.30 8.87 -34.49
C HIS A 237 -20.83 7.45 -34.67
N THR A 238 -22.15 7.30 -34.62
CA THR A 238 -22.84 6.06 -34.97
C THR A 238 -23.40 6.19 -36.37
N TRP A 239 -23.00 5.28 -37.26
CA TRP A 239 -23.42 5.25 -38.66
C TRP A 239 -24.03 3.89 -39.03
N MET A 240 -25.30 3.90 -39.43
CA MET A 240 -25.96 2.78 -40.10
C MET A 240 -25.58 2.78 -41.59
N LEU A 241 -24.52 2.07 -41.95
CA LEU A 241 -24.05 1.89 -43.33
C LEU A 241 -25.12 1.21 -44.19
N THR A 242 -25.77 0.19 -43.63
CA THR A 242 -26.95 -0.47 -44.20
C THR A 242 -27.98 -0.71 -43.09
N ASN A 243 -29.14 -1.30 -43.41
CA ASN A 243 -30.14 -1.65 -42.40
C ASN A 243 -29.68 -2.76 -41.43
N SER A 244 -28.52 -3.38 -41.68
CA SER A 244 -28.00 -4.44 -40.83
C SER A 244 -26.51 -4.29 -40.48
N LEU A 245 -25.86 -3.22 -40.93
CA LEU A 245 -24.46 -2.91 -40.64
C LEU A 245 -24.37 -1.54 -39.95
N VAL A 246 -23.93 -1.54 -38.69
CA VAL A 246 -23.79 -0.36 -37.85
C VAL A 246 -22.32 -0.23 -37.41
N ASN A 247 -21.75 0.95 -37.60
CA ASN A 247 -20.44 1.31 -37.06
C ASN A 247 -20.61 2.37 -35.95
N ASN A 248 -19.78 2.30 -34.92
CA ASN A 248 -19.74 3.24 -33.80
C ASN A 248 -18.28 3.60 -33.49
N LEU A 249 -17.84 4.74 -34.00
CA LEU A 249 -16.52 5.28 -33.76
C LEU A 249 -16.58 6.31 -32.63
N ARG A 250 -15.64 6.26 -31.68
CA ARG A 250 -15.53 7.20 -30.56
C ARG A 250 -14.09 7.61 -30.35
N TYR A 251 -13.91 8.90 -30.10
CA TYR A 251 -12.67 9.46 -29.58
C TYR A 251 -12.95 10.10 -28.22
N GLY A 252 -12.08 9.84 -27.25
CA GLY A 252 -12.13 10.45 -25.93
C GLY A 252 -10.76 10.97 -25.53
N TYR A 253 -10.74 12.14 -24.91
CA TYR A 253 -9.61 12.63 -24.13
C TYR A 253 -10.04 12.69 -22.68
N ILE A 254 -9.28 12.08 -21.79
CA ILE A 254 -9.47 12.13 -20.35
C ILE A 254 -8.16 12.59 -19.76
N ARG A 255 -8.20 13.59 -18.88
CA ARG A 255 -7.08 13.98 -18.06
C ARG A 255 -7.47 13.79 -16.61
N GLU A 256 -6.86 12.81 -15.98
CA GLU A 256 -6.88 12.69 -14.53
C GLU A 256 -5.80 13.60 -13.96
N SER A 257 -6.16 14.40 -12.95
CA SER A 257 -5.23 15.33 -12.32
C SER A 257 -5.46 15.31 -10.83
N PHE A 258 -4.51 14.76 -10.10
CA PHE A 258 -4.54 14.68 -8.65
C PHE A 258 -3.34 15.42 -8.09
N SER A 259 -3.53 16.22 -7.05
CA SER A 259 -2.42 16.75 -6.28
C SER A 259 -2.74 16.73 -4.80
N ASN A 260 -1.88 16.10 -4.01
CA ASN A 260 -1.84 16.26 -2.57
C ASN A 260 -0.76 17.32 -2.27
N ARG A 261 -1.16 18.53 -1.88
CA ARG A 261 -0.23 19.62 -1.54
C ARG A 261 -0.01 19.59 -0.03
N GLY A 262 1.03 18.89 0.40
CA GLY A 262 1.41 18.80 1.81
C GLY A 262 2.13 20.06 2.32
N ALA A 263 2.23 20.19 3.64
CA ALA A 263 2.84 21.34 4.32
C ALA A 263 4.38 21.30 4.42
N LEU A 264 5.03 20.21 4.02
CA LEU A 264 6.49 20.06 4.06
C LEU A 264 7.18 21.05 3.10
N THR A 265 8.05 21.90 3.64
CA THR A 265 8.74 22.99 2.91
C THR A 265 10.25 23.05 3.17
N GLY A 266 10.79 22.23 4.06
CA GLY A 266 12.18 22.25 4.50
C GLY A 266 12.55 20.99 5.26
N ASP A 267 13.83 20.91 5.63
CA ASP A 267 14.34 19.91 6.56
C ASP A 267 13.58 19.96 7.88
N TYR A 268 13.43 18.80 8.51
CA TYR A 268 12.68 18.71 9.76
C TYR A 268 13.33 17.76 10.76
N VAL A 269 13.14 18.09 12.04
CA VAL A 269 13.43 17.21 13.16
C VAL A 269 12.17 17.03 13.97
N ASP A 270 11.71 15.79 14.11
CA ASP A 270 10.55 15.44 14.94
C ASP A 270 10.96 14.68 16.20
N PHE A 271 10.02 14.50 17.11
CA PHE A 271 10.23 13.78 18.36
C PHE A 271 9.39 12.50 18.32
N ALA A 272 9.98 11.38 18.72
CA ALA A 272 9.20 10.21 19.05
C ALA A 272 8.16 10.59 20.12
N ASN A 273 6.92 10.13 19.95
CA ASN A 273 5.82 10.37 20.90
C ASN A 273 5.39 11.83 21.09
N ILE A 274 5.77 12.75 20.19
CA ILE A 274 5.20 14.11 20.15
C ILE A 274 4.86 14.46 18.71
N ASN A 275 3.60 14.82 18.46
CA ASN A 275 3.21 15.26 17.13
C ASN A 275 3.90 16.59 16.75
N ALA A 276 4.43 16.68 15.54
CA ALA A 276 5.11 17.88 15.06
C ALA A 276 4.18 19.11 15.04
N LEU A 277 4.69 20.26 15.44
CA LEU A 277 3.94 21.53 15.46
C LEU A 277 3.34 21.86 14.09
N THR A 278 4.15 21.69 13.04
CA THR A 278 3.72 21.79 11.64
C THR A 278 3.72 20.42 10.99
N ALA A 279 2.73 20.14 10.15
CA ALA A 279 2.67 18.88 9.43
C ALA A 279 3.87 18.71 8.47
N ILE A 280 4.47 17.53 8.51
CA ILE A 280 5.61 17.12 7.66
C ILE A 280 5.15 16.34 6.42
N THR A 281 3.91 16.52 5.99
CA THR A 281 3.35 15.81 4.83
C THR A 281 4.00 16.31 3.53
N PRO A 282 4.58 15.43 2.69
CA PRO A 282 5.10 15.82 1.39
C PRO A 282 4.00 16.14 0.38
N SER A 283 4.37 16.87 -0.66
CA SER A 283 3.56 17.14 -1.84
C SER A 283 3.76 16.07 -2.93
N LEU A 284 2.65 15.62 -3.51
CA LEU A 284 2.60 14.75 -4.69
C LEU A 284 1.65 15.36 -5.73
N VAL A 285 2.08 15.41 -6.98
CA VAL A 285 1.27 15.82 -8.13
C VAL A 285 1.31 14.72 -9.17
N VAL A 286 0.15 14.33 -9.67
CA VAL A 286 -0.02 13.33 -10.71
C VAL A 286 -0.94 13.90 -11.79
N ASN A 287 -0.52 13.80 -13.04
CA ASN A 287 -1.28 14.26 -14.20
C ASN A 287 -1.19 13.24 -15.33
N ILE A 288 -2.33 12.62 -15.64
CA ILE A 288 -2.45 11.50 -16.57
C ILE A 288 -3.39 11.88 -17.73
N PRO A 289 -2.89 12.55 -18.78
CA PRO A 289 -3.63 12.65 -20.04
C PRO A 289 -3.70 11.29 -20.75
N LEU A 290 -4.90 10.94 -21.21
CA LEU A 290 -5.24 9.71 -21.89
C LEU A 290 -6.05 10.04 -23.14
N HIS A 291 -5.57 9.59 -24.29
CA HIS A 291 -6.33 9.59 -25.54
C HIS A 291 -6.86 8.18 -25.79
N ASN A 292 -8.14 8.05 -26.09
CA ASN A 292 -8.80 6.77 -26.34
C ASN A 292 -9.55 6.82 -27.66
N ILE A 293 -9.26 5.89 -28.57
CA ILE A 293 -9.96 5.73 -29.85
C ILE A 293 -10.57 4.34 -29.85
N VAL A 294 -11.89 4.26 -30.00
CA VAL A 294 -12.64 3.00 -29.99
C VAL A 294 -13.51 2.93 -31.22
N ASP A 295 -13.48 1.81 -31.91
CA ASP A 295 -14.40 1.51 -33.02
C ASP A 295 -15.10 0.18 -32.75
N ASP A 296 -16.42 0.17 -32.91
CA ASP A 296 -17.24 -1.03 -32.81
C ASP A 296 -18.13 -1.16 -34.06
N VAL A 297 -17.99 -2.25 -34.80
CA VAL A 297 -18.83 -2.62 -35.94
C VAL A 297 -19.73 -3.79 -35.55
N SER A 298 -21.02 -3.69 -35.84
CA SER A 298 -21.99 -4.78 -35.70
C SER A 298 -22.71 -5.03 -37.02
N TRP A 299 -22.66 -6.27 -37.49
CA TRP A 299 -23.29 -6.73 -38.71
C TRP A 299 -24.23 -7.89 -38.43
N THR A 300 -25.51 -7.69 -38.63
CA THR A 300 -26.50 -8.76 -38.62
C THR A 300 -26.70 -9.26 -40.04
N LYS A 301 -26.37 -10.53 -40.28
CA LYS A 301 -26.58 -11.20 -41.56
C LYS A 301 -27.25 -12.54 -41.32
N ARG A 302 -28.54 -12.64 -41.71
CA ARG A 302 -29.37 -13.84 -41.48
C ARG A 302 -29.40 -14.19 -39.99
N ASN A 303 -28.94 -15.39 -39.64
CA ASN A 303 -28.86 -15.92 -38.29
C ASN A 303 -27.54 -15.59 -37.56
N HIS A 304 -26.67 -14.78 -38.16
CA HIS A 304 -25.42 -14.34 -37.54
C HIS A 304 -25.51 -12.87 -37.12
N THR A 305 -24.93 -12.57 -35.97
CA THR A 305 -24.65 -11.21 -35.52
C THR A 305 -23.17 -11.12 -35.23
N ILE A 306 -22.43 -10.62 -36.22
CA ILE A 306 -20.97 -10.48 -36.17
C ILE A 306 -20.65 -9.12 -35.57
N GLN A 307 -19.74 -9.08 -34.61
CA GLN A 307 -19.26 -7.88 -33.96
C GLN A 307 -17.74 -7.88 -33.97
N GLY A 308 -17.13 -6.77 -34.33
CA GLY A 308 -15.69 -6.61 -34.29
C GLY A 308 -15.32 -5.15 -34.11
N GLY A 309 -14.12 -4.91 -33.60
CA GLY A 309 -13.73 -3.57 -33.23
C GLY A 309 -12.33 -3.50 -32.65
N PHE A 310 -11.87 -2.29 -32.39
CA PHE A 310 -10.59 -2.02 -31.75
C PHE A 310 -10.71 -0.93 -30.69
N ASN A 311 -9.72 -0.91 -29.79
CA ASN A 311 -9.55 0.12 -28.78
C ASN A 311 -8.06 0.45 -28.69
N PHE A 312 -7.71 1.72 -28.89
CA PHE A 312 -6.36 2.22 -28.78
C PHE A 312 -6.28 3.33 -27.74
N ARG A 313 -5.42 3.14 -26.73
CA ARG A 313 -5.18 4.10 -25.66
C ARG A 313 -3.73 4.54 -25.64
N LEU A 314 -3.55 5.86 -25.62
CA LEU A 314 -2.27 6.52 -25.43
C LEU A 314 -2.30 7.16 -24.05
N ILE A 315 -1.45 6.69 -23.14
CA ILE A 315 -1.44 7.12 -21.74
C ILE A 315 -0.07 7.74 -21.45
N HIS A 316 -0.07 8.93 -20.88
CA HIS A 316 1.13 9.56 -20.36
C HIS A 316 0.91 9.84 -18.88
N ASN A 317 1.76 9.30 -18.03
CA ASN A 317 1.71 9.50 -16.59
C ASN A 317 2.86 10.42 -16.17
N ASN A 318 2.53 11.64 -15.74
CA ASN A 318 3.50 12.60 -15.24
C ASN A 318 3.33 12.75 -13.74
N PHE A 319 4.42 12.61 -12.99
CA PHE A 319 4.38 12.85 -11.56
C PHE A 319 5.51 13.75 -11.08
N GLN A 320 5.24 14.40 -9.97
CA GLN A 320 6.16 15.27 -9.25
C GLN A 320 6.00 15.06 -7.75
N SER A 321 7.09 14.86 -7.02
CA SER A 321 7.09 14.64 -5.57
C SER A 321 8.24 15.41 -4.90
N ASN A 322 8.04 15.84 -3.66
CA ASN A 322 9.12 16.35 -2.79
C ASN A 322 9.40 15.42 -1.59
N SER A 323 8.93 14.17 -1.61
CA SER A 323 9.09 13.20 -0.51
C SER A 323 10.54 12.88 -0.15
N THR A 324 11.48 13.07 -1.07
CA THR A 324 12.92 12.88 -0.85
C THR A 324 13.69 14.19 -1.02
N ALA A 325 13.02 15.35 -1.03
CA ALA A 325 13.67 16.63 -1.31
C ALA A 325 14.38 17.23 -0.08
N PHE A 326 14.00 16.80 1.12
CA PHE A 326 14.45 17.36 2.39
C PHE A 326 14.98 16.26 3.30
N ASN A 327 16.00 16.60 4.09
CA ASN A 327 16.60 15.76 5.09
C ASN A 327 15.69 15.70 6.32
N ASN A 328 15.85 14.64 7.12
CA ASN A 328 15.13 14.52 8.38
C ASN A 328 15.99 13.93 9.49
N ALA A 329 15.55 14.11 10.72
CA ALA A 329 16.09 13.44 11.89
C ALA A 329 14.99 13.26 12.93
N GLN A 330 15.21 12.36 13.90
CA GLN A 330 14.23 12.08 14.93
C GLN A 330 14.88 12.03 16.31
N VAL A 331 14.27 12.72 17.27
CA VAL A 331 14.62 12.63 18.70
C VAL A 331 14.00 11.36 19.28
N GLN A 332 14.84 10.41 19.70
CA GLN A 332 14.39 9.09 20.18
C GLN A 332 15.50 8.28 20.85
N TYR A 333 15.18 7.09 21.35
CA TYR A 333 16.15 6.19 21.98
C TYR A 333 16.44 4.89 21.19
N TYR A 334 15.52 4.41 20.34
CA TYR A 334 15.59 3.02 19.84
C TYR A 334 16.83 2.73 18.97
N SER A 335 17.37 3.76 18.30
CA SER A 335 18.56 3.63 17.43
C SER A 335 19.88 3.89 18.17
N LEU A 336 19.86 4.01 19.49
CA LEU A 336 21.09 4.03 20.30
C LEU A 336 21.68 2.61 20.35
N GLY A 337 22.99 2.49 20.51
CA GLY A 337 23.68 1.20 20.48
C GLY A 337 23.20 0.17 21.53
N MET A 338 22.63 0.62 22.65
CA MET A 338 22.04 -0.26 23.67
C MET A 338 20.53 -0.50 23.49
N GLY A 339 19.87 0.17 22.54
CA GLY A 339 18.44 0.03 22.25
C GLY A 339 17.48 0.44 23.38
N SER A 340 18.00 1.01 24.47
CA SER A 340 17.27 1.48 25.66
C SER A 340 18.13 2.50 26.40
N LEU A 341 17.51 3.35 27.23
CA LEU A 341 18.21 4.15 28.25
C LEU A 341 18.00 3.56 29.65
N ALA A 342 16.79 3.07 29.95
CA ALA A 342 16.46 2.50 31.25
C ALA A 342 17.24 1.19 31.51
N ASN A 343 17.76 1.03 32.73
CA ASN A 343 18.35 -0.21 33.24
C ASN A 343 19.52 -0.75 32.39
N THR A 344 20.30 0.16 31.80
CA THR A 344 21.46 -0.12 30.95
C THR A 344 22.80 0.15 31.62
N GLY A 345 22.82 0.93 32.70
CA GLY A 345 24.04 1.36 33.38
C GLY A 345 24.82 2.46 32.65
N GLN A 346 24.25 3.09 31.61
CA GLN A 346 24.87 4.19 30.86
C GLN A 346 24.43 5.58 31.36
N ASP A 347 25.00 6.64 30.80
CA ASP A 347 24.56 8.02 31.06
C ASP A 347 23.04 8.17 30.82
N LEU A 348 22.38 8.95 31.67
CA LEU A 348 20.93 9.12 31.76
C LEU A 348 20.13 7.88 32.22
N ASP A 349 20.78 6.82 32.70
CA ASP A 349 20.12 5.73 33.44
C ASP A 349 20.20 5.94 34.96
N ALA A 350 19.06 5.86 35.67
CA ALA A 350 19.05 6.00 37.13
C ALA A 350 19.93 4.95 37.82
N SER A 351 20.06 3.74 37.26
CA SER A 351 20.84 2.65 37.85
C SER A 351 22.37 2.90 37.81
N ALA A 352 22.84 3.77 36.91
CA ALA A 352 24.25 4.11 36.75
C ALA A 352 24.78 5.06 37.83
N PHE A 353 23.89 5.73 38.58
CA PHE A 353 24.26 6.79 39.53
C PHE A 353 23.73 6.50 40.96
N PRO A 354 24.14 5.39 41.61
CA PRO A 354 23.67 5.03 42.95
C PRO A 354 23.99 6.09 44.01
N GLN A 355 25.02 6.91 43.81
CA GLN A 355 25.39 8.04 44.67
C GLN A 355 24.31 9.13 44.76
N LEU A 356 23.40 9.20 43.78
CA LEU A 356 22.30 10.16 43.77
C LEU A 356 21.10 9.69 44.61
N GLY A 357 21.12 8.44 45.12
CA GLY A 357 20.05 7.88 45.94
C GLY A 357 18.71 7.70 45.21
N ILE A 358 18.74 7.71 43.87
CA ILE A 358 17.55 7.52 43.03
C ILE A 358 17.27 6.02 42.82
N PRO A 359 16.03 5.55 43.03
CA PRO A 359 15.68 4.15 42.79
C PRO A 359 15.80 3.74 41.31
N ALA A 360 16.07 2.46 41.02
CA ALA A 360 16.05 1.94 39.66
C ALA A 360 14.64 2.01 39.02
N ILE A 361 14.61 2.03 37.67
CA ILE A 361 13.38 2.06 36.88
C ILE A 361 12.70 0.69 36.91
N ASP A 362 11.38 0.65 37.11
CA ASP A 362 10.60 -0.58 36.96
C ASP A 362 10.68 -1.08 35.51
N GLY A 363 10.98 -2.37 35.30
CA GLY A 363 11.14 -2.93 33.96
C GLY A 363 9.89 -2.83 33.06
N GLY A 364 8.70 -2.68 33.64
CA GLY A 364 7.47 -2.40 32.89
C GLY A 364 7.37 -0.97 32.36
N PHE A 365 8.27 -0.07 32.78
CA PHE A 365 8.30 1.35 32.42
C PHE A 365 9.53 1.74 31.58
N ASP A 366 10.39 0.80 31.20
CA ASP A 366 11.66 1.05 30.48
C ASP A 366 11.48 1.88 29.21
N THR A 367 10.51 1.50 28.37
CA THR A 367 10.20 2.19 27.11
C THR A 367 9.70 3.62 27.36
N ALA A 368 8.82 3.81 28.34
CA ALA A 368 8.24 5.12 28.66
C ALA A 368 9.30 6.07 29.23
N TYR A 369 10.15 5.56 30.14
CA TYR A 369 11.31 6.30 30.65
C TYR A 369 12.26 6.69 29.51
N SER A 370 12.63 5.73 28.66
CA SER A 370 13.62 5.98 27.58
C SER A 370 13.10 6.98 26.55
N ASN A 371 11.81 6.95 26.20
CA ASN A 371 11.18 7.96 25.35
C ASN A 371 11.20 9.35 26.01
N ALA A 372 10.76 9.45 27.27
CA ALA A 372 10.72 10.72 27.99
C ALA A 372 12.12 11.31 28.18
N MET A 373 13.11 10.47 28.49
CA MET A 373 14.49 10.88 28.70
C MET A 373 15.13 11.34 27.39
N ALA A 374 14.96 10.59 26.29
CA ALA A 374 15.45 11.01 24.98
C ALA A 374 14.80 12.33 24.53
N ALA A 375 13.50 12.51 24.76
CA ALA A 375 12.79 13.73 24.41
C ALA A 375 13.29 14.95 25.22
N VAL A 376 13.39 14.83 26.55
CA VAL A 376 13.79 15.96 27.41
C VAL A 376 15.27 16.31 27.28
N ALA A 377 16.10 15.33 26.99
CA ALA A 377 17.53 15.51 26.76
C ALA A 377 17.86 15.78 25.28
N GLY A 378 16.85 15.77 24.39
CA GLY A 378 16.97 16.11 22.97
C GLY A 378 17.80 15.14 22.13
N ILE A 379 17.90 13.86 22.49
CA ILE A 379 18.84 12.90 21.86
C ILE A 379 18.40 12.55 20.43
N ILE A 380 19.26 12.82 19.44
CA ILE A 380 19.04 12.47 18.02
C ILE A 380 20.01 11.34 17.62
N PRO A 381 19.62 10.08 17.74
CA PRO A 381 20.45 8.96 17.27
C PRO A 381 20.27 8.69 15.77
N VAL A 382 19.21 9.22 15.15
CA VAL A 382 18.91 9.00 13.73
C VAL A 382 18.81 10.31 12.96
N ALA A 383 19.53 10.39 11.85
CA ALA A 383 19.36 11.40 10.82
C ALA A 383 19.49 10.77 9.43
N THR A 384 18.73 11.28 8.47
CA THR A 384 18.71 10.83 7.08
C THR A 384 18.93 12.00 6.14
N GLU A 385 19.92 11.84 5.25
CA GLU A 385 20.18 12.76 4.14
C GLU A 385 19.75 12.14 2.82
N TYR A 386 19.07 12.93 1.99
CA TYR A 386 18.60 12.49 0.67
C TYR A 386 19.40 13.13 -0.46
N PHE A 387 19.81 12.29 -1.41
CA PHE A 387 20.50 12.71 -2.63
C PHE A 387 19.69 12.33 -3.86
N ASN A 388 19.33 13.34 -4.65
CA ASN A 388 18.51 13.18 -5.86
C ASN A 388 19.31 13.60 -7.09
N TYR A 389 19.25 12.76 -8.13
CA TYR A 389 20.02 12.92 -9.37
C TYR A 389 19.12 12.85 -10.61
N LYS A 390 19.56 13.51 -11.68
CA LYS A 390 19.08 13.33 -13.05
C LYS A 390 20.10 12.54 -13.85
N SER A 391 19.62 11.55 -14.60
CA SER A 391 20.44 10.80 -15.56
C SER A 391 20.42 11.45 -16.95
N SER A 392 21.56 11.51 -17.61
CA SER A 392 21.69 11.86 -19.02
C SER A 392 22.81 11.04 -19.66
N GLY A 393 22.44 10.04 -20.47
CA GLY A 393 23.41 9.13 -21.09
C GLY A 393 24.26 8.40 -20.06
N ASN A 394 23.63 7.87 -19.02
CA ASN A 394 24.23 7.22 -17.85
C ASN A 394 25.07 8.11 -16.92
N ASN A 395 25.26 9.41 -17.22
CA ASN A 395 25.86 10.35 -16.28
C ASN A 395 24.81 10.91 -15.32
N LEU A 396 25.16 10.99 -14.04
CA LEU A 396 24.29 11.47 -12.97
C LEU A 396 24.69 12.90 -12.58
N THR A 397 23.68 13.76 -12.48
CA THR A 397 23.84 15.17 -12.07
C THR A 397 22.88 15.47 -10.93
N SER A 398 23.37 16.11 -9.86
CA SER A 398 22.52 16.44 -8.72
C SER A 398 21.40 17.39 -9.11
N ILE A 399 20.18 17.13 -8.62
CA ILE A 399 19.03 18.00 -8.82
C ILE A 399 19.12 19.24 -7.92
N GLY A 400 19.82 19.15 -6.79
CA GLY A 400 19.86 20.17 -5.74
C GLY A 400 18.86 19.89 -4.61
N HIS A 401 19.24 20.30 -3.40
CA HIS A 401 18.45 20.14 -2.18
C HIS A 401 17.16 20.98 -2.21
N GLY A 402 16.07 20.46 -1.66
CA GLY A 402 14.75 21.11 -1.59
C GLY A 402 13.97 21.18 -2.90
N LEU A 403 14.52 20.64 -4.01
CA LEU A 403 13.86 20.63 -5.31
C LEU A 403 13.09 19.33 -5.54
N PRO A 404 11.88 19.40 -6.13
CA PRO A 404 11.05 18.22 -6.32
C PRO A 404 11.56 17.33 -7.47
N LEU A 405 11.41 16.02 -7.29
CA LEU A 405 11.60 15.01 -8.32
C LEU A 405 10.47 15.08 -9.34
N THR A 406 10.80 14.89 -10.63
CA THR A 406 9.83 14.80 -11.72
C THR A 406 10.11 13.58 -12.60
N ARG A 407 9.06 12.90 -13.04
CA ARG A 407 9.14 11.78 -13.99
C ARG A 407 7.98 11.80 -14.98
N SER A 408 8.23 11.25 -16.17
CA SER A 408 7.22 11.14 -17.22
C SER A 408 7.28 9.77 -17.87
N TYR A 409 6.23 8.98 -17.65
CA TYR A 409 6.07 7.63 -18.19
C TYR A 409 5.03 7.61 -19.31
N LYS A 410 5.19 6.68 -20.26
CA LYS A 410 4.18 6.38 -21.28
C LYS A 410 3.81 4.90 -21.25
N SER A 411 2.52 4.61 -21.37
CA SER A 411 2.00 3.26 -21.67
C SER A 411 0.97 3.37 -22.79
N ASN A 412 1.14 2.58 -23.84
CA ASN A 412 0.15 2.49 -24.91
C ASN A 412 -0.51 1.11 -24.87
N GLU A 413 -1.82 1.08 -25.05
CA GLU A 413 -2.58 -0.15 -24.97
C GLU A 413 -3.42 -0.30 -26.24
N PHE A 414 -3.35 -1.48 -26.84
CA PHE A 414 -4.07 -1.82 -28.06
C PHE A 414 -4.90 -3.08 -27.85
N GLU A 415 -6.16 -3.04 -28.27
CA GLU A 415 -7.02 -4.21 -28.28
C GLU A 415 -7.76 -4.30 -29.61
N ILE A 416 -7.94 -5.52 -30.11
CA ILE A 416 -8.77 -5.82 -31.27
C ILE A 416 -9.57 -7.09 -31.00
N TYR A 417 -10.81 -7.14 -31.48
CA TYR A 417 -11.64 -8.32 -31.28
C TYR A 417 -12.57 -8.60 -32.47
N LEU A 418 -12.99 -9.87 -32.55
CA LEU A 418 -14.03 -10.36 -33.44
C LEU A 418 -14.86 -11.41 -32.70
N GLN A 419 -16.18 -11.33 -32.83
CA GLN A 419 -17.14 -12.24 -32.20
C GLN A 419 -18.32 -12.48 -33.15
N ASP A 420 -18.88 -13.67 -33.14
CA ASP A 420 -20.14 -13.99 -33.81
C ASP A 420 -21.11 -14.60 -32.80
N SER A 421 -22.34 -14.08 -32.80
CA SER A 421 -23.49 -14.69 -32.14
C SER A 421 -24.37 -15.32 -33.21
N TRP A 422 -24.27 -16.64 -33.31
CA TRP A 422 -24.96 -17.45 -34.30
C TRP A 422 -26.19 -18.15 -33.70
N LYS A 423 -27.36 -17.86 -34.25
CA LYS A 423 -28.58 -18.64 -34.01
C LYS A 423 -28.55 -19.89 -34.90
N ALA A 424 -27.89 -20.94 -34.43
CA ALA A 424 -27.76 -22.21 -35.14
C ALA A 424 -29.12 -22.86 -35.42
N THR A 425 -30.03 -22.80 -34.44
CA THR A 425 -31.44 -23.20 -34.59
C THR A 425 -32.36 -22.19 -33.91
N ARG A 426 -33.68 -22.44 -33.90
CA ARG A 426 -34.63 -21.63 -33.11
C ARG A 426 -34.43 -21.77 -31.60
N SER A 427 -33.83 -22.86 -31.16
CA SER A 427 -33.60 -23.21 -29.75
C SER A 427 -32.13 -23.06 -29.31
N LEU A 428 -31.18 -22.96 -30.24
CA LEU A 428 -29.74 -22.93 -29.95
C LEU A 428 -29.09 -21.66 -30.49
N THR A 429 -28.47 -20.90 -29.59
CA THR A 429 -27.57 -19.78 -29.91
C THR A 429 -26.16 -20.12 -29.42
N VAL A 430 -25.17 -19.97 -30.30
CA VAL A 430 -23.76 -20.15 -29.99
C VAL A 430 -23.06 -18.81 -30.20
N THR A 431 -22.34 -18.35 -29.20
CA THR A 431 -21.51 -17.15 -29.27
C THR A 431 -20.05 -17.55 -29.14
N TYR A 432 -19.21 -17.11 -30.07
CA TYR A 432 -17.78 -17.38 -30.03
C TYR A 432 -17.02 -16.16 -30.53
N GLY A 433 -15.86 -15.90 -29.93
CA GLY A 433 -15.06 -14.75 -30.30
C GLY A 433 -13.65 -14.82 -29.74
N LEU A 434 -12.79 -13.98 -30.31
CA LEU A 434 -11.41 -13.82 -29.90
C LEU A 434 -11.10 -12.34 -29.76
N ARG A 435 -10.43 -12.00 -28.66
CA ARG A 435 -9.79 -10.70 -28.47
C ARG A 435 -8.29 -10.88 -28.38
N TYR A 436 -7.55 -9.97 -28.98
CA TYR A 436 -6.13 -9.78 -28.73
C TYR A 436 -5.95 -8.49 -27.96
N THR A 437 -5.22 -8.57 -26.85
CA THR A 437 -4.85 -7.42 -26.03
C THR A 437 -3.33 -7.27 -26.08
N TYR A 438 -2.85 -6.04 -26.19
CA TYR A 438 -1.44 -5.70 -26.09
C TYR A 438 -1.30 -4.53 -25.13
N LEU A 439 -0.68 -4.79 -23.98
CA LEU A 439 -0.39 -3.79 -22.97
C LEU A 439 1.11 -3.50 -23.04
N GLN A 440 1.49 -2.30 -23.50
CA GLN A 440 2.90 -1.93 -23.53
C GLN A 440 3.41 -1.76 -22.10
N THR A 441 4.55 -2.38 -21.79
CA THR A 441 5.29 -2.08 -20.56
C THR A 441 5.51 -0.57 -20.49
N PRO A 442 5.08 0.12 -19.41
CA PRO A 442 5.30 1.55 -19.36
C PRO A 442 6.80 1.87 -19.23
N TYR A 443 7.22 2.96 -19.85
CA TYR A 443 8.63 3.36 -19.94
C TYR A 443 8.79 4.86 -19.70
N GLU A 444 9.90 5.27 -19.11
CA GLU A 444 10.23 6.69 -18.87
C GLU A 444 10.81 7.33 -20.14
N VAL A 445 10.46 8.58 -20.41
CA VAL A 445 10.75 9.23 -21.71
C VAL A 445 11.98 10.15 -21.72
N ASN A 446 12.53 10.49 -20.55
CA ASN A 446 13.64 11.43 -20.35
C ASN A 446 14.92 10.75 -19.79
N GLY A 447 15.01 9.41 -19.82
CA GLY A 447 16.18 8.66 -19.35
C GLY A 447 16.24 8.47 -17.83
N GLN A 448 15.17 8.78 -17.11
CA GLN A 448 15.04 8.65 -15.64
C GLN A 448 14.42 7.30 -15.23
N GLU A 449 14.72 6.23 -15.98
CA GLU A 449 14.34 4.87 -15.63
C GLU A 449 15.60 4.09 -15.22
N VAL A 450 15.50 3.27 -14.17
CA VAL A 450 16.58 2.38 -13.73
C VAL A 450 16.06 0.97 -13.55
N ALA A 451 16.94 0.00 -13.70
CA ALA A 451 16.66 -1.39 -13.40
C ALA A 451 17.93 -2.09 -12.88
N PRO A 452 17.79 -3.22 -12.15
CA PRO A 452 18.92 -4.07 -11.83
C PRO A 452 19.72 -4.46 -13.08
N VAL A 453 21.06 -4.41 -12.99
CA VAL A 453 21.98 -4.86 -14.05
C VAL A 453 21.75 -6.34 -14.35
N ASN A 454 21.58 -7.13 -13.30
CA ASN A 454 21.17 -8.53 -13.37
C ASN A 454 19.73 -8.63 -12.90
N GLY A 455 18.85 -9.24 -13.69
CA GLY A 455 17.46 -9.46 -13.29
C GLY A 455 17.35 -10.33 -12.04
N LEU A 456 16.28 -10.12 -11.25
CA LEU A 456 16.04 -10.84 -10.00
C LEU A 456 16.04 -12.36 -10.16
N ASP A 457 15.63 -12.89 -11.32
CA ASP A 457 15.68 -14.33 -11.60
C ASP A 457 17.09 -14.91 -11.55
N GLN A 458 18.07 -14.24 -12.18
CA GLN A 458 19.46 -14.68 -12.16
C GLN A 458 20.03 -14.59 -10.74
N TRP A 459 19.69 -13.51 -10.02
CA TRP A 459 20.07 -13.32 -8.64
C TRP A 459 19.55 -14.47 -7.75
N PHE A 460 18.29 -14.85 -7.90
CA PHE A 460 17.70 -16.01 -7.21
C PHE A 460 18.36 -17.35 -7.59
N HIS A 461 18.60 -17.61 -8.88
CA HIS A 461 19.26 -18.86 -9.29
C HIS A 461 20.66 -19.00 -8.71
N ASN A 462 21.41 -17.89 -8.64
CA ASN A 462 22.74 -17.85 -8.05
C ASN A 462 22.69 -18.18 -6.54
N ARG A 463 21.75 -17.56 -5.80
CA ARG A 463 21.52 -17.84 -4.37
C ARG A 463 21.09 -19.28 -4.14
N ALA A 464 20.14 -19.79 -4.94
CA ALA A 464 19.64 -21.15 -4.82
C ALA A 464 20.70 -22.22 -5.12
N THR A 465 21.54 -21.98 -6.14
CA THR A 465 22.66 -22.88 -6.46
C THR A 465 23.71 -22.87 -5.34
N GLY A 466 24.02 -21.68 -4.80
CA GLY A 466 24.94 -21.53 -3.67
C GLY A 466 24.45 -22.24 -2.43
N MET A 467 23.21 -22.00 -2.01
CA MET A 467 22.66 -22.57 -0.77
C MET A 467 22.58 -24.09 -0.83
N ALA A 468 22.27 -24.68 -2.00
CA ALA A 468 22.28 -26.12 -2.22
C ALA A 468 23.68 -26.76 -2.09
N GLN A 469 24.74 -25.95 -2.20
CA GLN A 469 26.14 -26.35 -2.01
C GLN A 469 26.70 -25.94 -0.64
N GLY A 470 25.86 -25.43 0.27
CA GLY A 470 26.29 -24.89 1.56
C GLY A 470 27.08 -23.58 1.45
N ILE A 471 26.95 -22.86 0.33
CA ILE A 471 27.63 -21.60 0.05
C ILE A 471 26.64 -20.44 0.23
N THR A 472 27.04 -19.47 1.01
CA THR A 472 26.34 -18.22 1.35
C THR A 472 26.46 -17.13 0.28
N ASN A 473 26.46 -17.53 -1.00
CA ASN A 473 26.64 -16.58 -2.10
C ASN A 473 25.40 -15.69 -2.26
N GLN A 474 25.51 -14.42 -1.85
CA GLN A 474 24.46 -13.41 -2.00
C GLN A 474 25.04 -12.23 -2.80
N PRO A 475 25.02 -12.31 -4.14
CA PRO A 475 25.65 -11.30 -4.99
C PRO A 475 24.93 -9.96 -4.86
N GLU A 476 25.71 -8.88 -4.76
CA GLU A 476 25.15 -7.53 -4.70
C GLU A 476 24.39 -7.19 -5.99
N ILE A 477 23.26 -6.52 -5.83
CA ILE A 477 22.41 -5.99 -6.90
C ILE A 477 22.89 -4.57 -7.24
N ALA A 478 23.47 -4.42 -8.42
CA ALA A 478 23.77 -3.12 -9.03
C ALA A 478 22.61 -2.66 -9.92
N PHE A 479 22.44 -1.35 -10.08
CA PHE A 479 21.41 -0.71 -10.90
C PHE A 479 22.04 0.10 -12.02
N ALA A 480 21.40 0.12 -13.19
CA ALA A 480 21.81 0.94 -14.32
C ALA A 480 20.61 1.63 -14.98
N GLY A 481 20.89 2.65 -15.81
CA GLY A 481 19.91 3.31 -16.65
C GLY A 481 19.19 2.29 -17.55
N ALA A 482 17.87 2.26 -17.47
CA ALA A 482 16.99 1.35 -18.19
C ALA A 482 16.10 2.11 -19.18
N GLY A 483 15.36 1.36 -20.00
CA GLY A 483 14.36 1.91 -20.91
C GLY A 483 14.94 2.55 -22.18
N HIS A 484 14.02 2.94 -23.08
CA HIS A 484 14.35 3.36 -24.44
C HIS A 484 15.24 4.60 -24.51
N ALA A 485 15.05 5.57 -23.60
CA ALA A 485 15.85 6.78 -23.57
C ALA A 485 17.34 6.53 -23.20
N ASN A 486 17.64 5.41 -22.53
CA ASN A 486 18.99 4.97 -22.20
C ASN A 486 19.54 3.89 -23.16
N ASN A 487 18.85 3.59 -24.26
CA ASN A 487 19.16 2.48 -25.18
C ASN A 487 19.28 1.11 -24.49
N ALA A 488 18.50 0.89 -23.43
CA ALA A 488 18.50 -0.33 -22.64
C ALA A 488 17.10 -1.00 -22.64
N PRO A 489 17.00 -2.29 -22.28
CA PRO A 489 15.70 -2.90 -21.99
C PRO A 489 14.97 -2.11 -20.91
N GLY A 490 13.64 -2.01 -21.02
CA GLY A 490 12.82 -1.47 -19.93
C GLY A 490 12.73 -2.44 -18.75
N MET A 491 12.04 -2.03 -17.69
CA MET A 491 11.92 -2.80 -16.45
C MET A 491 11.48 -4.27 -16.62
N TRP A 492 10.54 -4.55 -17.54
CA TRP A 492 10.15 -5.93 -17.90
C TRP A 492 9.72 -6.05 -19.36
N ALA A 493 9.80 -7.26 -19.90
CA ALA A 493 9.42 -7.52 -21.28
C ALA A 493 7.88 -7.49 -21.48
N ALA A 494 7.41 -6.76 -22.48
CA ALA A 494 5.99 -6.72 -22.85
C ALA A 494 5.46 -8.13 -23.19
N ASP A 495 4.27 -8.48 -22.67
CA ASP A 495 3.59 -9.71 -23.05
C ASP A 495 2.88 -9.52 -24.39
N LYS A 496 3.18 -10.39 -25.35
CA LYS A 496 2.66 -10.31 -26.73
C LYS A 496 1.66 -11.42 -27.03
N LYS A 497 1.35 -12.28 -26.06
CA LYS A 497 0.56 -13.51 -26.25
C LYS A 497 -0.80 -13.46 -25.56
N ASP A 498 -1.32 -12.26 -25.31
CA ASP A 498 -2.56 -12.05 -24.56
C ASP A 498 -3.80 -12.24 -25.45
N PHE A 499 -4.05 -13.48 -25.84
CA PHE A 499 -5.26 -13.92 -26.55
C PHE A 499 -6.36 -14.30 -25.56
N ALA A 500 -7.52 -13.68 -25.72
CA ALA A 500 -8.69 -13.81 -24.86
C ALA A 500 -9.86 -14.44 -25.64
N PRO A 501 -9.90 -15.78 -25.78
CA PRO A 501 -11.04 -16.46 -26.38
C PRO A 501 -12.27 -16.37 -25.48
N ARG A 502 -13.44 -16.35 -26.11
CA ARG A 502 -14.74 -16.38 -25.45
C ARG A 502 -15.67 -17.32 -26.18
N PHE A 503 -16.42 -18.09 -25.40
CA PHE A 503 -17.38 -19.05 -25.90
C PHE A 503 -18.59 -19.07 -24.98
N ALA A 504 -19.79 -19.06 -25.53
CA ALA A 504 -21.02 -19.20 -24.78
C ALA A 504 -22.09 -19.92 -25.61
N ILE A 505 -22.94 -20.68 -24.93
CA ILE A 505 -24.10 -21.34 -25.51
C ILE A 505 -25.33 -20.92 -24.71
N ALA A 506 -26.41 -20.63 -25.42
CA ALA A 506 -27.76 -20.55 -24.87
C ALA A 506 -28.65 -21.54 -25.61
N TYR A 507 -29.23 -22.48 -24.87
CA TYR A 507 -30.09 -23.53 -25.40
C TYR A 507 -31.42 -23.57 -24.67
N SER A 508 -32.52 -23.61 -25.43
CA SER A 508 -33.88 -23.77 -24.91
C SER A 508 -34.46 -25.06 -25.48
N PRO A 509 -34.40 -26.19 -24.76
CA PRO A 509 -34.88 -27.46 -25.28
C PRO A 509 -36.35 -27.40 -25.76
N SER A 510 -36.60 -27.98 -26.93
CA SER A 510 -37.92 -28.08 -27.55
C SER A 510 -38.05 -29.43 -28.26
N HIS A 511 -39.25 -30.02 -28.24
CA HIS A 511 -39.55 -31.30 -28.91
C HIS A 511 -38.71 -32.51 -28.45
N LEU A 512 -38.34 -32.57 -27.16
CA LEU A 512 -37.67 -33.73 -26.59
C LEU A 512 -38.67 -34.88 -26.32
N PRO A 513 -38.43 -36.11 -26.81
CA PRO A 513 -39.32 -37.25 -26.56
C PRO A 513 -39.15 -37.83 -25.15
N GLY A 514 -40.21 -38.46 -24.63
CA GLY A 514 -40.18 -39.25 -23.40
C GLY A 514 -39.89 -38.46 -22.13
N PHE A 515 -39.14 -39.07 -21.20
CA PHE A 515 -38.82 -38.51 -19.88
C PHE A 515 -38.08 -37.16 -19.94
N LEU A 516 -37.26 -36.93 -20.98
CA LEU A 516 -36.56 -35.66 -21.14
C LEU A 516 -37.53 -34.53 -21.52
N GLY A 517 -38.60 -34.84 -22.24
CA GLY A 517 -39.69 -33.88 -22.54
C GLY A 517 -40.43 -33.44 -21.28
N THR A 518 -40.76 -34.36 -20.38
CA THR A 518 -41.36 -34.04 -19.07
C THR A 518 -40.38 -33.34 -18.12
N LEU A 519 -39.10 -33.71 -18.17
CA LEU A 519 -38.05 -33.10 -17.33
C LEU A 519 -37.73 -31.66 -17.73
N PHE A 520 -37.72 -31.32 -19.02
CA PHE A 520 -37.34 -29.97 -19.47
C PHE A 520 -38.53 -29.08 -19.83
N GLY A 521 -39.65 -29.66 -20.24
CA GLY A 521 -40.81 -28.91 -20.74
C GLY A 521 -40.50 -28.18 -22.06
N GLU A 522 -41.50 -28.03 -22.91
CA GLU A 522 -41.34 -27.39 -24.21
C GLU A 522 -41.16 -25.87 -24.05
N GLY A 523 -39.95 -25.35 -24.26
CA GLY A 523 -39.66 -23.91 -24.15
C GLY A 523 -39.69 -23.34 -22.72
N MET A 524 -39.87 -24.19 -21.70
CA MET A 524 -39.98 -23.80 -20.29
C MET A 524 -38.63 -23.82 -19.56
N THR A 525 -37.59 -24.38 -20.19
CA THR A 525 -36.23 -24.43 -19.64
C THR A 525 -35.25 -23.67 -20.53
N SER A 526 -34.36 -22.89 -19.92
CA SER A 526 -33.21 -22.27 -20.55
C SER A 526 -31.92 -22.76 -19.89
N ILE A 527 -31.00 -23.26 -20.69
CA ILE A 527 -29.66 -23.67 -20.30
C ILE A 527 -28.69 -22.67 -20.89
N ARG A 528 -27.80 -22.12 -20.07
CA ARG A 528 -26.74 -21.21 -20.51
C ARG A 528 -25.42 -21.70 -19.95
N ALA A 529 -24.38 -21.62 -20.77
CA ALA A 529 -23.02 -21.94 -20.36
C ALA A 529 -22.07 -20.95 -21.03
N GLY A 530 -21.06 -20.49 -20.30
CA GLY A 530 -20.09 -19.52 -20.78
C GLY A 530 -18.69 -19.83 -20.26
N TYR A 531 -17.69 -19.55 -21.09
CA TYR A 531 -16.29 -19.52 -20.72
C TYR A 531 -15.59 -18.36 -21.41
N GLY A 532 -14.72 -17.64 -20.70
CA GLY A 532 -13.88 -16.62 -21.31
C GLY A 532 -12.65 -16.27 -20.49
N ILE A 533 -11.63 -15.80 -21.19
CA ILE A 533 -10.41 -15.23 -20.60
C ILE A 533 -10.50 -13.70 -20.64
N TYR A 534 -10.09 -13.05 -19.55
CA TYR A 534 -10.08 -11.60 -19.38
C TYR A 534 -8.73 -11.18 -18.79
N TYR A 535 -7.98 -10.37 -19.53
CA TYR A 535 -6.71 -9.80 -19.05
C TYR A 535 -6.97 -8.53 -18.24
N ASP A 536 -6.15 -8.32 -17.21
CA ASP A 536 -6.16 -7.11 -16.41
C ASP A 536 -5.14 -6.09 -16.91
N HIS A 537 -5.55 -4.84 -16.87
CA HIS A 537 -4.68 -3.70 -17.14
C HIS A 537 -3.78 -3.49 -15.92
N PHE A 538 -2.47 -3.40 -16.14
CA PHE A 538 -1.47 -3.34 -15.07
C PHE A 538 -0.22 -2.59 -15.53
N GLY A 539 0.62 -2.19 -14.57
CA GLY A 539 1.97 -1.66 -14.83
C GLY A 539 2.19 -0.27 -14.25
N GLU A 540 1.23 0.64 -14.38
CA GLU A 540 1.36 2.03 -13.92
C GLU A 540 1.60 2.11 -12.40
N GLY A 541 0.86 1.31 -11.62
CA GLY A 541 1.03 1.25 -10.16
C GLY A 541 2.36 0.62 -9.71
N ILE A 542 2.90 -0.33 -10.49
CA ILE A 542 4.21 -0.95 -10.20
C ILE A 542 5.31 0.10 -10.31
N ILE A 543 5.29 0.86 -11.40
CA ILE A 543 6.30 1.89 -11.69
C ILE A 543 6.25 3.02 -10.68
N ASN A 544 5.06 3.50 -10.32
CA ASN A 544 4.94 4.54 -9.29
C ASN A 544 5.57 4.12 -7.95
N THR A 545 5.40 2.84 -7.58
CA THR A 545 5.97 2.30 -6.33
C THR A 545 7.49 2.13 -6.42
N PHE A 546 7.98 1.60 -7.55
CA PHE A 546 9.41 1.37 -7.76
C PHE A 546 10.18 2.68 -7.93
N ASP A 547 9.68 3.66 -8.68
CA ASP A 547 10.38 4.94 -8.82
C ASP A 547 10.51 5.67 -7.48
N ALA A 548 9.47 5.61 -6.64
CA ALA A 548 9.48 6.25 -5.34
C ALA A 548 10.48 5.63 -4.34
N ASN A 549 10.75 4.32 -4.42
CA ASN A 549 11.48 3.63 -3.35
C ASN A 549 12.59 2.63 -3.79
N GLY A 550 12.69 2.34 -5.08
CA GLY A 550 13.61 1.36 -5.66
C GLY A 550 14.51 1.92 -6.77
N ALA A 551 14.38 3.21 -7.11
CA ALA A 551 15.17 3.86 -8.15
C ALA A 551 16.59 4.28 -7.70
N TYR A 552 17.38 3.30 -7.24
CA TYR A 552 18.75 3.53 -6.79
C TYR A 552 19.61 4.22 -7.86
N GLY A 553 20.47 5.14 -7.41
CA GLY A 553 21.26 6.05 -8.23
C GLY A 553 20.52 7.30 -8.71
N LEU A 554 19.20 7.25 -8.92
CA LEU A 554 18.40 8.47 -9.18
C LEU A 554 17.92 9.14 -7.90
N SER A 555 17.59 8.34 -6.88
CA SER A 555 17.27 8.79 -5.54
C SER A 555 17.92 7.85 -4.56
N SER A 556 18.70 8.40 -3.64
CA SER A 556 19.40 7.65 -2.60
C SER A 556 19.22 8.35 -1.25
N ARG A 557 19.30 7.57 -0.18
CA ARG A 557 19.26 8.09 1.19
C ARG A 557 20.42 7.49 1.96
N VAL A 558 21.03 8.28 2.82
CA VAL A 558 22.07 7.84 3.75
C VAL A 558 21.57 8.10 5.15
N ASN A 559 21.56 7.05 5.97
CA ASN A 559 21.18 7.14 7.37
C ASN A 559 22.44 7.25 8.23
N SER A 560 22.31 7.87 9.39
CA SER A 560 23.30 7.74 10.45
C SER A 560 23.43 6.28 10.93
N PRO A 561 24.56 5.90 11.53
CA PRO A 561 24.75 4.59 12.17
C PRO A 561 23.77 4.35 13.32
N ILE A 562 23.48 3.08 13.63
CA ILE A 562 22.55 2.66 14.69
C ILE A 562 23.23 2.30 16.02
N ASP A 563 24.51 2.68 16.19
CA ASP A 563 25.37 2.27 17.31
C ASP A 563 25.89 3.47 18.13
N LEU A 564 25.33 4.66 17.93
CA LEU A 564 25.69 5.83 18.72
C LEU A 564 25.35 5.62 20.19
N THR A 565 26.27 5.97 21.08
CA THR A 565 26.00 6.06 22.53
C THR A 565 25.21 7.33 22.85
N THR A 566 24.64 7.39 24.06
CA THR A 566 23.99 8.60 24.60
C THR A 566 24.87 9.85 24.49
N ASP A 567 26.18 9.69 24.72
CA ASP A 567 27.15 10.78 24.68
C ASP A 567 27.60 11.17 23.27
N GLN A 568 27.47 10.26 22.30
CA GLN A 568 27.82 10.52 20.90
C GLN A 568 26.68 11.13 20.09
N ALA A 569 25.43 10.85 20.49
CA ALA A 569 24.25 11.35 19.81
C ALA A 569 24.10 12.89 19.98
N PRO A 570 23.97 13.65 18.87
CA PRO A 570 23.73 15.08 18.90
C PRO A 570 22.44 15.42 19.65
N ARG A 571 22.43 16.59 20.30
CA ARG A 571 21.21 17.11 20.92
C ARG A 571 20.40 17.98 19.95
N PHE A 572 19.10 18.04 20.21
CA PHE A 572 18.16 18.83 19.44
C PHE A 572 18.53 20.31 19.49
N ALA A 573 18.45 20.98 18.34
CA ALA A 573 18.75 22.41 18.22
C ALA A 573 17.51 23.20 17.77
N SER A 574 16.81 22.70 16.75
CA SER A 574 15.53 23.22 16.30
C SER A 574 14.81 22.17 15.46
N SER A 575 13.51 22.37 15.24
CA SER A 575 12.68 21.49 14.40
C SER A 575 13.03 21.53 12.91
N SER A 576 14.08 22.27 12.51
CA SER A 576 14.52 22.43 11.12
C SER A 576 16.02 22.21 10.92
N SER A 577 16.76 21.89 11.98
CA SER A 577 18.22 21.74 11.95
C SER A 577 18.59 20.27 12.06
N VAL A 578 18.67 19.58 10.93
CA VAL A 578 19.09 18.17 10.87
C VAL A 578 20.61 18.06 11.13
N PRO A 579 21.06 17.26 12.11
CA PRO A 579 22.48 17.10 12.41
C PRO A 579 23.15 16.19 11.36
N THR A 580 23.57 16.74 10.24
CA THR A 580 24.20 15.96 9.16
C THR A 580 25.60 15.43 9.52
N GLN A 581 26.22 15.92 10.60
CA GLN A 581 27.55 15.48 11.04
C GLN A 581 27.63 14.03 11.52
N ILE A 582 26.50 13.44 11.92
CA ILE A 582 26.42 12.00 12.28
C ILE A 582 26.14 11.10 11.09
N ILE A 583 25.88 11.71 9.92
CA ILE A 583 25.63 10.97 8.69
C ILE A 583 26.98 10.68 8.04
N PRO A 584 27.28 9.42 7.69
CA PRO A 584 28.52 9.09 7.00
C PRO A 584 28.63 9.87 5.69
N THR A 585 29.78 10.52 5.47
CA THR A 585 30.02 11.20 4.19
C THR A 585 30.11 10.16 3.08
N VAL A 586 29.19 10.23 2.12
CA VAL A 586 29.22 9.39 0.92
C VAL A 586 29.72 10.18 -0.28
N ALA A 587 30.41 9.51 -1.19
CA ALA A 587 30.74 10.11 -2.48
C ALA A 587 29.44 10.30 -3.29
N PRO A 588 29.27 11.46 -3.97
CA PRO A 588 28.13 11.64 -4.87
C PRO A 588 28.14 10.60 -5.98
N GLU A 589 26.95 10.15 -6.35
CA GLU A 589 26.78 9.28 -7.50
C GLU A 589 27.04 10.08 -8.78
N THR A 590 27.95 9.59 -9.63
CA THR A 590 28.40 10.31 -10.83
C THR A 590 27.99 9.63 -12.13
N ALA A 591 27.83 8.31 -12.14
CA ALA A 591 27.40 7.55 -13.30
C ALA A 591 26.83 6.18 -12.92
N PHE A 592 26.03 5.61 -13.83
CA PHE A 592 25.63 4.20 -13.76
C PHE A 592 26.73 3.26 -14.30
N PRO A 593 26.83 2.00 -13.80
CA PRO A 593 25.96 1.40 -12.79
C PRO A 593 26.30 1.83 -11.36
N VAL A 594 25.29 1.85 -10.50
CA VAL A 594 25.39 2.17 -9.06
C VAL A 594 25.07 0.91 -8.26
N THR A 595 25.93 0.56 -7.31
CA THR A 595 25.68 -0.54 -6.37
C THR A 595 25.39 0.07 -4.99
N PRO A 596 24.16 -0.06 -4.46
CA PRO A 596 23.84 0.41 -3.11
C PRO A 596 24.77 -0.24 -2.08
N SER A 597 25.17 0.54 -1.08
CA SER A 597 25.98 0.05 0.04
C SER A 597 25.25 -1.03 0.85
N ASN A 598 26.01 -1.84 1.61
CA ASN A 598 25.50 -2.88 2.50
C ASN A 598 24.91 -2.29 3.78
N ILE A 599 23.76 -1.60 3.64
CA ILE A 599 23.08 -0.85 4.70
C ILE A 599 21.80 -1.54 5.20
N GLU A 600 21.57 -2.80 4.80
CA GLU A 600 20.37 -3.57 5.15
C GLU A 600 19.07 -2.78 4.88
N ALA A 601 18.94 -2.18 3.70
CA ALA A 601 17.83 -1.30 3.37
C ALA A 601 16.49 -2.05 3.25
N LEU A 602 15.41 -1.41 3.73
CA LEU A 602 14.05 -1.73 3.28
C LEU A 602 13.81 -1.09 1.90
N SER A 603 13.55 -1.91 0.89
CA SER A 603 13.45 -1.45 -0.49
C SER A 603 12.41 -2.20 -1.34
N TRP A 604 12.24 -1.74 -2.59
CA TRP A 604 11.28 -2.25 -3.55
C TRP A 604 11.95 -2.62 -4.86
N GLY A 605 11.55 -3.76 -5.42
CA GLY A 605 12.04 -4.28 -6.69
C GLY A 605 10.91 -4.63 -7.65
N VAL A 606 11.29 -5.00 -8.87
CA VAL A 606 10.37 -5.55 -9.87
C VAL A 606 11.05 -6.72 -10.56
N ASP A 607 10.37 -7.87 -10.64
CA ASP A 607 10.85 -8.99 -11.45
C ASP A 607 10.75 -8.61 -12.94
N ASN A 608 11.86 -8.73 -13.66
CA ASN A 608 11.93 -8.40 -15.08
C ASN A 608 11.14 -9.36 -15.99
N ARG A 609 10.52 -10.39 -15.42
CA ARG A 609 9.66 -11.37 -16.10
C ARG A 609 8.17 -11.24 -15.79
N VAL A 610 7.75 -10.16 -15.12
CA VAL A 610 6.32 -9.89 -14.88
C VAL A 610 5.49 -10.06 -16.17
N LYS A 611 4.35 -10.73 -16.04
CA LYS A 611 3.39 -11.02 -17.12
C LYS A 611 2.00 -10.48 -16.81
N THR A 612 1.21 -10.30 -17.86
CA THR A 612 -0.16 -9.81 -17.76
C THR A 612 -1.02 -10.75 -16.90
N PRO A 613 -1.62 -10.26 -15.81
CA PRO A 613 -2.58 -11.02 -15.02
C PRO A 613 -3.86 -11.29 -15.83
N TYR A 614 -4.50 -12.44 -15.59
CA TYR A 614 -5.77 -12.75 -16.23
C TYR A 614 -6.69 -13.59 -15.35
N ALA A 615 -7.99 -13.52 -15.65
CA ALA A 615 -9.00 -14.37 -15.07
C ALA A 615 -9.66 -15.26 -16.12
N GLN A 616 -9.84 -16.54 -15.79
CA GLN A 616 -10.75 -17.42 -16.50
C GLN A 616 -12.09 -17.39 -15.79
N VAL A 617 -13.14 -16.99 -16.51
CA VAL A 617 -14.51 -16.91 -15.98
C VAL A 617 -15.33 -17.98 -16.66
N MET A 618 -16.07 -18.74 -15.86
CA MET A 618 -16.97 -19.78 -16.30
C MET A 618 -18.31 -19.64 -15.60
N ASP A 619 -19.38 -19.85 -16.36
CA ASP A 619 -20.74 -19.86 -15.83
C ASP A 619 -21.51 -21.01 -16.45
N PHE A 620 -22.41 -21.58 -15.66
CA PHE A 620 -23.40 -22.54 -16.13
C PHE A 620 -24.69 -22.29 -15.36
N SER A 621 -25.79 -22.03 -16.05
CA SER A 621 -27.09 -21.82 -15.43
C SER A 621 -28.15 -22.67 -16.10
N ILE A 622 -29.03 -23.25 -15.30
CA ILE A 622 -30.29 -23.84 -15.74
C ILE A 622 -31.44 -23.10 -15.06
N GLN A 623 -32.29 -22.50 -15.87
CA GLN A 623 -33.47 -21.79 -15.43
C GLN A 623 -34.69 -22.53 -15.96
N ARG A 624 -35.67 -22.79 -15.09
CA ARG A 624 -36.92 -23.45 -15.45
C ARG A 624 -38.12 -22.73 -14.88
N GLN A 625 -39.12 -22.51 -15.72
CA GLN A 625 -40.46 -22.17 -15.29
C GLN A 625 -41.20 -23.45 -14.86
N ILE A 626 -41.55 -23.55 -13.58
CA ILE A 626 -42.22 -24.74 -13.02
C ILE A 626 -43.74 -24.59 -13.14
N SER A 627 -44.25 -23.37 -13.02
CA SER A 627 -45.65 -23.02 -13.26
C SER A 627 -45.77 -21.58 -13.76
N ASN A 628 -47.00 -21.13 -14.03
CA ASN A 628 -47.26 -19.79 -14.55
C ASN A 628 -46.71 -18.66 -13.67
N ALA A 629 -46.54 -18.90 -12.36
CA ALA A 629 -46.04 -17.89 -11.42
C ALA A 629 -44.59 -18.13 -10.95
N TRP A 630 -44.09 -19.37 -11.06
CA TRP A 630 -42.87 -19.82 -10.40
C TRP A 630 -41.73 -20.12 -11.37
N THR A 631 -40.56 -19.56 -11.10
CA THR A 631 -39.31 -19.84 -11.81
C THR A 631 -38.23 -20.22 -10.82
N ILE A 632 -37.50 -21.31 -11.11
CA ILE A 632 -36.29 -21.68 -10.39
C ILE A 632 -35.09 -21.51 -11.30
N GLU A 633 -33.97 -21.08 -10.74
CA GLU A 633 -32.68 -21.05 -11.40
C GLU A 633 -31.62 -21.65 -10.50
N ALA A 634 -30.81 -22.53 -11.06
CA ALA A 634 -29.59 -23.01 -10.45
C ALA A 634 -28.41 -22.60 -11.34
N ALA A 635 -27.44 -21.91 -10.77
CA ALA A 635 -26.26 -21.45 -11.47
C ALA A 635 -24.98 -21.87 -10.74
N TYR A 636 -23.96 -22.17 -11.52
CA TYR A 636 -22.59 -22.31 -11.10
C TYR A 636 -21.79 -21.15 -11.68
N VAL A 637 -20.97 -20.50 -10.84
CA VAL A 637 -20.05 -19.44 -11.27
C VAL A 637 -18.66 -19.80 -10.78
N GLY A 638 -17.71 -19.92 -11.71
CA GLY A 638 -16.30 -20.12 -11.43
C GLY A 638 -15.46 -18.94 -11.93
N ARG A 639 -14.49 -18.54 -11.12
CA ARG A 639 -13.54 -17.49 -11.47
C ARG A 639 -12.15 -17.87 -10.98
N LEU A 640 -11.23 -18.08 -11.93
CA LEU A 640 -9.87 -18.51 -11.65
C LEU A 640 -8.90 -17.40 -12.06
N GLY A 641 -8.32 -16.69 -11.08
CA GLY A 641 -7.25 -15.72 -11.29
C GLY A 641 -5.90 -16.41 -11.46
N LYS A 642 -5.14 -16.01 -12.48
CA LYS A 642 -3.82 -16.53 -12.81
C LYS A 642 -2.85 -15.38 -13.05
N ARG A 643 -1.58 -15.59 -12.69
CA ARG A 643 -0.51 -14.59 -12.81
C ARG A 643 -0.86 -13.27 -12.12
N LEU A 644 -1.63 -13.34 -11.02
CA LEU A 644 -1.98 -12.17 -10.25
C LEU A 644 -0.70 -11.55 -9.68
N LEU A 645 -0.65 -10.23 -9.63
CA LEU A 645 0.48 -9.53 -9.06
C LEU A 645 0.56 -9.81 -7.56
N GLN A 646 1.77 -10.07 -7.08
CA GLN A 646 2.13 -10.23 -5.68
C GLN A 646 3.34 -9.37 -5.40
N ASN A 647 3.39 -8.79 -4.21
CA ASN A 647 4.58 -8.12 -3.72
C ASN A 647 5.23 -9.05 -2.69
N LEU A 648 6.39 -9.61 -3.02
CA LEU A 648 7.08 -10.62 -2.23
C LEU A 648 8.34 -10.01 -1.63
N ASP A 649 8.60 -10.25 -0.35
CA ASP A 649 9.95 -10.01 0.17
C ASP A 649 10.89 -11.08 -0.39
N VAL A 650 11.88 -10.65 -1.18
CA VAL A 650 12.84 -11.54 -1.84
C VAL A 650 14.20 -11.58 -1.15
N ALA A 651 14.42 -10.73 -0.15
CA ALA A 651 15.64 -10.72 0.68
C ALA A 651 15.53 -11.68 1.87
N THR A 652 14.76 -12.77 1.74
CA THR A 652 14.62 -13.78 2.79
C THR A 652 15.94 -14.48 3.06
N ALA A 653 16.15 -14.94 4.30
CA ALA A 653 17.33 -15.72 4.66
C ALA A 653 17.53 -16.96 3.76
N LEU A 654 18.78 -17.35 3.55
CA LEU A 654 19.15 -18.55 2.80
C LEU A 654 18.75 -19.84 3.54
N ASP A 655 18.27 -20.84 2.79
CA ASP A 655 18.11 -22.21 3.28
C ASP A 655 19.34 -23.05 2.90
N LEU A 656 20.42 -22.90 3.68
CA LEU A 656 21.69 -23.59 3.39
C LEU A 656 21.54 -25.10 3.57
N VAL A 657 22.16 -25.86 2.67
CA VAL A 657 22.28 -27.32 2.73
C VAL A 657 23.67 -27.69 3.22
N ASP A 658 23.75 -28.51 4.27
CA ASP A 658 25.00 -29.12 4.70
C ASP A 658 25.51 -30.09 3.61
N PRO A 659 26.67 -29.80 2.96
CA PRO A 659 27.16 -30.62 1.86
C PRO A 659 27.52 -32.06 2.26
N LYS A 660 27.76 -32.31 3.55
CA LYS A 660 28.14 -33.65 4.04
C LYS A 660 26.92 -34.53 4.30
N SER A 661 25.88 -34.00 4.96
CA SER A 661 24.69 -34.77 5.31
C SER A 661 23.52 -34.63 4.33
N GLY A 662 23.52 -33.59 3.49
CA GLY A 662 22.40 -33.23 2.62
C GLY A 662 21.18 -32.67 3.39
N MET A 663 21.33 -32.35 4.67
CA MET A 663 20.28 -31.72 5.48
C MET A 663 20.28 -30.21 5.26
N ASP A 664 19.11 -29.62 5.02
CA ASP A 664 18.92 -28.17 4.95
C ASP A 664 18.68 -27.55 6.34
N TYR A 665 18.81 -26.22 6.42
CA TYR A 665 18.61 -25.45 7.64
C TYR A 665 17.21 -25.66 8.21
N PHE A 666 16.16 -25.51 7.39
CA PHE A 666 14.79 -25.55 7.91
C PHE A 666 14.42 -26.90 8.51
N LYS A 667 14.94 -28.00 7.96
CA LYS A 667 14.78 -29.35 8.52
C LYS A 667 15.55 -29.49 9.83
N ALA A 668 16.77 -28.97 9.91
CA ALA A 668 17.55 -28.97 11.15
C ALA A 668 16.89 -28.11 12.25
N ALA A 669 16.37 -26.94 11.89
CA ALA A 669 15.62 -26.06 12.77
C ALA A 669 14.30 -26.68 13.22
N GLN A 670 13.58 -27.39 12.35
CA GLN A 670 12.35 -28.10 12.72
C GLN A 670 12.61 -29.15 13.81
N MET A 671 13.75 -29.85 13.74
CA MET A 671 14.16 -30.80 14.78
C MET A 671 14.47 -30.10 16.12
N MET A 672 15.13 -28.94 16.07
CA MET A 672 15.36 -28.09 17.25
C MET A 672 14.05 -27.59 17.87
N SER A 673 13.16 -27.01 17.07
CA SER A 673 11.86 -26.50 17.56
C SER A 673 10.99 -27.62 18.13
N ALA A 674 10.98 -28.80 17.52
CA ALA A 674 10.25 -29.96 18.06
C ALA A 674 10.80 -30.41 19.44
N ALA A 675 12.13 -30.41 19.61
CA ALA A 675 12.76 -30.73 20.89
C ALA A 675 12.48 -29.65 21.95
N SER A 676 12.48 -28.38 21.56
CA SER A 676 12.16 -27.25 22.44
C SER A 676 10.72 -27.31 22.93
N LEU A 677 9.77 -27.58 22.03
CA LEU A 677 8.35 -27.82 22.36
C LEU A 677 8.14 -29.03 23.27
N ALA A 678 9.02 -30.03 23.19
CA ALA A 678 9.03 -31.20 24.07
C ALA A 678 9.82 -30.99 25.37
N ASN A 679 10.34 -29.78 25.62
CA ASN A 679 11.13 -29.42 26.79
C ASN A 679 12.38 -30.30 26.98
N VAL A 680 13.00 -30.74 25.88
CA VAL A 680 14.23 -31.53 25.94
C VAL A 680 15.36 -30.68 26.53
N PRO A 681 16.05 -31.11 27.60
CA PRO A 681 17.21 -30.41 28.12
C PRO A 681 18.34 -30.34 27.09
N ALA A 682 19.06 -29.21 27.03
CA ALA A 682 20.12 -29.02 26.03
C ALA A 682 21.22 -30.09 26.08
N SER A 683 21.57 -30.58 27.27
CA SER A 683 22.53 -31.68 27.47
C SER A 683 22.06 -33.02 26.90
N SER A 684 20.76 -33.19 26.70
CA SER A 684 20.13 -34.41 26.21
C SER A 684 19.70 -34.29 24.74
N MET A 685 19.99 -33.15 24.09
CA MET A 685 19.63 -32.93 22.69
C MET A 685 20.44 -33.89 21.80
N PRO A 686 19.77 -34.72 20.96
CA PRO A 686 20.46 -35.58 20.01
C PRO A 686 21.26 -34.74 19.03
N THR A 687 22.43 -35.24 18.61
CA THR A 687 23.24 -34.57 17.59
C THR A 687 22.50 -34.49 16.27
N ILE A 688 22.52 -33.31 15.66
CA ILE A 688 21.93 -33.06 14.35
C ILE A 688 23.08 -32.77 13.38
N PRO A 689 23.23 -33.58 12.30
CA PRO A 689 24.38 -33.49 11.40
C PRO A 689 24.66 -32.09 10.84
N TYR A 690 23.60 -31.35 10.48
CA TYR A 690 23.73 -29.98 9.96
C TYR A 690 24.55 -29.08 10.90
N TRP A 691 24.21 -29.06 12.19
CA TRP A 691 24.84 -28.19 13.17
C TRP A 691 26.28 -28.61 13.49
N GLU A 692 26.54 -29.92 13.53
CA GLU A 692 27.90 -30.43 13.75
C GLU A 692 28.83 -30.15 12.55
N ASN A 693 28.30 -30.20 11.32
CA ASN A 693 29.10 -30.05 10.11
C ASN A 693 29.30 -28.59 9.69
N MET A 694 28.26 -27.76 9.83
CA MET A 694 28.30 -26.35 9.44
C MET A 694 28.98 -25.48 10.51
N PHE A 695 28.89 -25.87 11.79
CA PHE A 695 29.44 -25.12 12.92
C PHE A 695 30.39 -25.95 13.80
N PRO A 696 31.44 -26.59 13.24
CA PRO A 696 32.30 -27.50 13.98
C PRO A 696 33.09 -26.81 15.10
N ASN A 697 33.29 -25.50 15.00
CA ASN A 697 34.01 -24.70 15.99
C ASN A 697 33.18 -24.40 17.25
N LEU A 698 31.88 -24.77 17.27
CA LEU A 698 31.00 -24.59 18.42
C LEU A 698 30.96 -25.81 19.36
N VAL A 699 31.84 -26.80 19.15
CA VAL A 699 32.05 -27.89 20.10
C VAL A 699 32.85 -27.37 21.30
N GLY A 700 32.34 -27.58 22.52
CA GLY A 700 32.98 -27.04 23.72
C GLY A 700 32.17 -27.29 24.99
N ASN A 701 32.77 -27.06 26.17
CA ASN A 701 32.14 -27.24 27.49
C ASN A 701 31.53 -28.64 27.74
N GLY A 702 32.07 -29.68 27.10
CA GLY A 702 31.54 -31.05 27.19
C GLY A 702 30.26 -31.30 26.40
N MET A 703 29.83 -30.34 25.56
CA MET A 703 28.64 -30.39 24.72
C MET A 703 29.00 -30.38 23.24
N THR A 704 28.13 -30.95 22.40
CA THR A 704 28.27 -30.92 20.93
C THR A 704 27.83 -29.57 20.36
N ALA A 705 28.11 -29.29 19.07
CA ALA A 705 27.70 -28.03 18.45
C ALA A 705 26.16 -27.86 18.47
N THR A 706 25.43 -28.95 18.19
CA THR A 706 23.97 -29.00 18.30
C THR A 706 23.49 -28.57 19.70
N GLN A 707 24.09 -29.14 20.74
CA GLN A 707 23.68 -28.89 22.12
C GLN A 707 23.96 -27.45 22.55
N ASN A 708 25.14 -26.91 22.18
CA ASN A 708 25.52 -25.53 22.48
C ASN A 708 24.60 -24.52 21.77
N ILE A 709 24.34 -24.73 20.47
CA ILE A 709 23.43 -23.88 19.68
C ILE A 709 22.00 -23.96 20.23
N TYR A 710 21.50 -25.17 20.49
CA TYR A 710 20.15 -25.36 21.02
C TYR A 710 19.95 -24.71 22.38
N GLY A 711 20.88 -24.91 23.32
CA GLY A 711 20.79 -24.36 24.67
C GLY A 711 20.84 -22.83 24.73
N SER A 712 21.43 -22.20 23.71
CA SER A 712 21.66 -20.76 23.68
C SER A 712 20.70 -20.01 22.74
N LEU A 713 20.18 -20.63 21.68
CA LEU A 713 19.30 -19.98 20.68
C LEU A 713 17.89 -20.54 20.60
N TRP A 714 17.62 -21.74 21.14
CA TRP A 714 16.31 -22.41 21.06
C TRP A 714 15.60 -22.53 22.42
N GLY A 715 15.99 -21.70 23.38
CA GLY A 715 15.34 -21.59 24.69
C GLY A 715 13.83 -21.28 24.59
N GLN A 716 13.09 -21.56 25.68
CA GLN A 716 11.62 -21.50 25.67
C GLN A 716 11.02 -20.11 25.36
N SER A 717 11.78 -19.04 25.51
CA SER A 717 11.35 -17.67 25.21
C SER A 717 11.34 -17.29 23.72
N ILE A 718 11.93 -18.12 22.84
CA ILE A 718 12.13 -17.81 21.41
C ILE A 718 11.41 -18.83 20.48
N VAL A 719 10.69 -19.81 21.06
CA VAL A 719 9.99 -20.85 20.29
C VAL A 719 8.95 -20.23 19.36
N GLY A 720 9.09 -20.47 18.05
CA GLY A 720 8.29 -19.86 16.99
C GLY A 720 8.94 -18.68 16.26
N ASN A 721 10.19 -18.35 16.59
CA ASN A 721 11.02 -17.39 15.84
C ASN A 721 12.32 -18.04 15.33
N GLU A 722 12.19 -18.97 14.39
CA GLU A 722 13.31 -19.71 13.78
C GLU A 722 14.24 -18.83 12.93
N THR A 723 13.91 -17.55 12.72
CA THR A 723 14.76 -16.57 12.02
C THR A 723 15.73 -15.84 12.95
N PHE A 724 15.42 -15.71 14.25
CA PHE A 724 16.33 -15.07 15.21
C PHE A 724 17.66 -15.81 15.41
N PRO A 725 17.69 -17.17 15.46
CA PRO A 725 18.93 -17.91 15.47
C PRO A 725 19.82 -17.62 14.26
N LEU A 726 19.25 -17.49 13.06
CA LEU A 726 19.99 -17.12 11.86
C LEU A 726 20.66 -15.76 12.00
N TYR A 727 19.92 -14.76 12.51
CA TYR A 727 20.46 -13.42 12.74
C TYR A 727 21.61 -13.43 13.76
N SER A 728 21.46 -14.22 14.82
CA SER A 728 22.51 -14.37 15.84
C SER A 728 23.78 -15.05 15.30
N LEU A 729 23.62 -15.97 14.35
CA LEU A 729 24.74 -16.63 13.65
C LEU A 729 25.42 -15.69 12.63
N ASP A 730 24.66 -14.83 11.96
CA ASP A 730 25.17 -13.81 11.03
C ASP A 730 25.98 -12.73 11.75
N THR A 731 25.48 -12.27 12.90
CA THR A 731 26.07 -11.14 13.65
C THR A 731 27.08 -11.58 14.69
N GLY A 732 27.09 -12.85 15.09
CA GLY A 732 27.92 -13.35 16.18
C GLY A 732 27.43 -12.90 17.55
N SER A 733 26.21 -12.39 17.65
CA SER A 733 25.56 -11.99 18.92
C SER A 733 25.28 -13.18 19.85
N PHE A 734 25.59 -14.40 19.40
CA PHE A 734 25.53 -15.63 20.17
C PHE A 734 26.62 -15.66 21.26
N TYR A 735 26.22 -15.40 22.51
CA TYR A 735 27.05 -15.54 23.72
C TYR A 735 28.40 -14.79 23.67
N PRO A 736 28.51 -13.62 24.33
CA PRO A 736 29.80 -12.91 24.44
C PRO A 736 30.87 -13.84 25.03
N GLY A 737 31.95 -14.08 24.29
CA GLY A 737 33.07 -14.93 24.73
C GLY A 737 33.09 -16.36 24.17
N SER A 738 32.16 -16.73 23.28
CA SER A 738 32.14 -18.03 22.59
C SER A 738 33.32 -18.24 21.61
N GLY A 739 34.08 -17.19 21.29
CA GLY A 739 35.16 -17.23 20.30
C GLY A 739 34.67 -17.38 18.85
N PHE A 740 33.35 -17.43 18.63
CA PHE A 740 32.75 -17.47 17.30
C PHE A 740 32.91 -16.11 16.63
N THR A 741 33.58 -16.09 15.48
CA THR A 741 33.63 -14.92 14.61
C THR A 741 32.75 -15.18 13.40
N PRO A 742 31.75 -14.32 13.13
CA PRO A 742 31.00 -14.38 11.89
C PRO A 742 31.96 -14.42 10.70
N GLY A 743 31.67 -15.32 9.76
CA GLY A 743 32.49 -15.53 8.58
C GLY A 743 31.62 -15.70 7.35
N PRO A 744 32.21 -15.64 6.15
CA PRO A 744 31.46 -15.71 4.91
C PRO A 744 30.53 -16.92 4.87
N LEU A 745 30.92 -18.08 5.38
CA LEU A 745 30.11 -19.33 5.43
C LEU A 745 28.84 -19.27 6.29
N ASN A 746 28.67 -18.24 7.13
CA ASN A 746 27.58 -18.13 8.11
C ASN A 746 26.72 -16.89 7.88
N ARG A 747 26.61 -16.43 6.63
CA ARG A 747 25.80 -15.27 6.24
C ARG A 747 24.50 -15.70 5.57
N TYR A 748 23.44 -15.77 6.35
CA TYR A 748 22.09 -16.16 5.93
C TYR A 748 21.29 -14.99 5.36
N PHE A 749 21.44 -13.78 5.89
CA PHE A 749 20.72 -12.57 5.45
C PHE A 749 21.52 -11.78 4.42
N ASP A 750 20.78 -11.10 3.53
CA ASP A 750 21.38 -10.33 2.45
C ASP A 750 22.08 -9.06 2.99
N PRO A 751 23.32 -8.76 2.54
CA PRO A 751 24.06 -7.57 2.97
C PRO A 751 23.37 -6.22 2.68
N GLN A 752 22.69 -6.14 1.54
CA GLN A 752 22.19 -4.88 1.00
C GLN A 752 20.77 -4.62 1.50
N TYR A 753 19.99 -5.66 1.76
CA TYR A 753 18.57 -5.53 2.04
C TYR A 753 18.14 -6.35 3.27
N SER A 754 17.55 -5.67 4.26
CA SER A 754 16.79 -6.35 5.32
C SER A 754 15.42 -6.84 4.81
N SER A 755 14.84 -6.11 3.85
CA SER A 755 13.70 -6.54 3.03
C SER A 755 13.79 -5.95 1.62
N LEU A 756 13.47 -6.75 0.62
CA LEU A 756 13.36 -6.31 -0.77
C LEU A 756 12.01 -6.75 -1.33
N TYR A 757 11.04 -5.83 -1.34
CA TYR A 757 9.68 -6.10 -1.80
C TYR A 757 9.59 -6.04 -3.32
N ALA A 758 9.62 -7.19 -3.99
CA ALA A 758 9.57 -7.29 -5.44
C ALA A 758 8.18 -7.64 -5.97
N TRP A 759 7.71 -6.87 -6.95
CA TRP A 759 6.52 -7.21 -7.73
C TRP A 759 6.79 -8.40 -8.66
N ALA A 760 5.98 -9.44 -8.55
CA ALA A 760 6.00 -10.63 -9.40
C ALA A 760 4.58 -11.09 -9.79
N SER A 761 4.44 -11.70 -10.97
CA SER A 761 3.15 -12.19 -11.48
C SER A 761 2.92 -13.69 -11.18
N VAL A 762 2.98 -14.07 -9.90
CA VAL A 762 2.92 -15.48 -9.45
C VAL A 762 1.63 -15.85 -8.71
N GLY A 763 0.81 -14.86 -8.35
CA GLY A 763 -0.40 -15.06 -7.56
C GLY A 763 -1.49 -15.85 -8.31
N THR A 764 -2.29 -16.58 -7.54
CA THR A 764 -3.45 -17.33 -8.08
C THR A 764 -4.65 -17.18 -7.16
N SER A 765 -5.85 -17.22 -7.73
CA SER A 765 -7.12 -17.16 -7.01
C SER A 765 -8.09 -18.15 -7.64
N SER A 766 -8.91 -18.82 -6.83
CA SER A 766 -9.92 -19.77 -7.27
C SER A 766 -11.20 -19.57 -6.48
N TYR A 767 -12.20 -18.99 -7.13
CA TYR A 767 -13.54 -18.83 -6.59
C TYR A 767 -14.53 -19.74 -7.34
N HIS A 768 -15.34 -20.46 -6.59
CA HIS A 768 -16.45 -21.25 -7.11
C HIS A 768 -17.70 -20.99 -6.28
N SER A 769 -18.84 -20.84 -6.92
CA SER A 769 -20.12 -20.73 -6.24
C SER A 769 -21.23 -21.50 -6.93
N MET A 770 -22.14 -22.01 -6.11
CA MET A 770 -23.46 -22.45 -6.50
C MET A 770 -24.45 -21.39 -6.05
N GLN A 771 -25.32 -20.95 -6.96
CA GLN A 771 -26.35 -19.96 -6.71
C GLN A 771 -27.71 -20.59 -7.03
N LEU A 772 -28.66 -20.45 -6.12
CA LEU A 772 -30.05 -20.86 -6.30
C LEU A 772 -30.93 -19.63 -6.21
N SER A 773 -31.79 -19.44 -7.19
CA SER A 773 -32.82 -18.40 -7.17
C SER A 773 -34.20 -19.01 -7.35
N LEU A 774 -35.15 -18.61 -6.51
CA LEU A 774 -36.55 -18.94 -6.63
C LEU A 774 -37.34 -17.63 -6.74
N ARG A 775 -38.11 -17.50 -7.81
CA ARG A 775 -38.90 -16.30 -8.08
C ARG A 775 -40.37 -16.65 -8.24
N HIS A 776 -41.22 -15.91 -7.52
CA HIS A 776 -42.64 -15.82 -7.75
C HIS A 776 -42.97 -14.49 -8.39
N SER A 777 -43.50 -14.52 -9.61
CA SER A 777 -44.00 -13.32 -10.30
C SER A 777 -45.24 -12.77 -9.61
N MET A 778 -45.54 -11.48 -9.83
CA MET A 778 -46.65 -10.82 -9.15
C MET A 778 -47.99 -11.44 -9.59
N VAL A 779 -48.59 -12.24 -8.71
CA VAL A 779 -49.87 -12.91 -8.92
C VAL A 779 -50.70 -12.73 -7.65
N HIS A 780 -51.93 -12.21 -7.79
CA HIS A 780 -52.82 -11.85 -6.67
C HIS A 780 -52.17 -10.96 -5.59
N GLY A 781 -51.31 -10.01 -6.00
CA GLY A 781 -50.66 -9.07 -5.09
C GLY A 781 -49.42 -9.60 -4.36
N LEU A 782 -49.02 -10.87 -4.58
CA LEU A 782 -47.80 -11.44 -4.00
C LEU A 782 -46.67 -11.51 -5.05
N GLN A 783 -45.58 -10.80 -4.77
CA GLN A 783 -44.30 -10.97 -5.46
C GLN A 783 -43.24 -11.32 -4.41
N PHE A 784 -42.44 -12.35 -4.67
CA PHE A 784 -41.30 -12.63 -3.81
C PHE A 784 -40.15 -13.26 -4.59
N GLN A 785 -38.94 -13.09 -4.06
CA GLN A 785 -37.72 -13.69 -4.57
C GLN A 785 -36.87 -14.18 -3.40
N MET A 786 -36.34 -15.39 -3.52
CA MET A 786 -35.36 -15.97 -2.62
C MET A 786 -34.09 -16.27 -3.41
N ASN A 787 -32.93 -15.87 -2.89
CA ASN A 787 -31.63 -16.19 -3.47
C ASN A 787 -30.79 -16.86 -2.38
N TYR A 788 -30.02 -17.88 -2.74
CA TYR A 788 -29.07 -18.55 -1.86
C TYR A 788 -27.75 -18.75 -2.61
N VAL A 789 -26.64 -18.37 -1.99
CA VAL A 789 -25.30 -18.50 -2.59
C VAL A 789 -24.42 -19.33 -1.65
N PHE A 790 -23.90 -20.44 -2.15
CA PHE A 790 -22.86 -21.22 -1.49
C PHE A 790 -21.55 -21.08 -2.27
N GLY A 791 -20.57 -20.40 -1.69
CA GLY A 791 -19.30 -20.08 -2.34
C GLY A 791 -18.08 -20.58 -1.57
N LYS A 792 -17.00 -20.86 -2.29
CA LYS A 792 -15.67 -21.16 -1.74
C LYS A 792 -14.62 -20.39 -2.54
N SER A 793 -13.72 -19.70 -1.83
CA SER A 793 -12.53 -19.05 -2.39
C SER A 793 -11.26 -19.68 -1.83
N ILE A 794 -10.22 -19.78 -2.65
CA ILE A 794 -8.85 -20.13 -2.26
C ILE A 794 -7.92 -19.19 -3.01
N ASP A 795 -7.08 -18.48 -2.27
CA ASP A 795 -6.19 -17.45 -2.83
C ASP A 795 -4.76 -17.69 -2.33
N LEU A 796 -3.79 -17.48 -3.22
CA LEU A 796 -2.37 -17.51 -2.92
C LEU A 796 -1.85 -16.07 -2.89
N GLY A 797 -1.70 -15.55 -1.66
CA GLY A 797 -1.20 -14.21 -1.38
C GLY A 797 -1.63 -13.76 0.02
N PRO A 798 -0.73 -13.70 1.02
CA PRO A 798 -1.03 -13.02 2.27
C PRO A 798 -1.16 -11.52 1.98
N THR A 799 -2.30 -10.93 2.33
CA THR A 799 -2.35 -9.48 2.56
C THR A 799 -1.27 -9.11 3.58
N PRO A 800 -0.53 -8.00 3.44
CA PRO A 800 0.57 -7.60 4.36
C PRO A 800 0.16 -7.29 5.82
N SER A 801 -0.99 -7.77 6.32
CA SER A 801 -1.51 -7.40 7.64
C SER A 801 -2.29 -8.51 8.35
N ALA A 802 -1.98 -9.79 8.10
CA ALA A 802 -2.51 -10.87 8.93
C ALA A 802 -1.34 -11.71 9.47
N PRO A 803 -1.03 -11.64 10.78
CA PRO A 803 -0.05 -12.54 11.37
C PRO A 803 -0.49 -13.98 11.12
N THR A 804 0.50 -14.80 10.83
CA THR A 804 0.48 -16.23 10.60
C THR A 804 -0.55 -16.94 11.50
N THR A 805 -1.49 -17.66 10.87
CA THR A 805 -2.46 -18.66 11.39
C THR A 805 -3.94 -18.32 11.20
N THR A 806 -4.46 -18.39 9.96
CA THR A 806 -5.73 -19.09 9.72
C THR A 806 -6.02 -19.29 8.23
N ARG A 807 -6.40 -20.51 7.88
CA ARG A 807 -7.10 -20.86 6.65
C ARG A 807 -8.50 -20.23 6.73
N THR A 808 -8.68 -19.00 6.24
CA THR A 808 -9.96 -18.27 6.31
C THR A 808 -11.03 -18.93 5.46
N ARG A 809 -11.85 -19.79 6.07
CA ARG A 809 -13.19 -20.16 5.54
C ARG A 809 -14.14 -18.99 5.80
N ARG A 810 -14.32 -18.09 4.84
CA ARG A 810 -15.49 -17.18 4.87
C ARG A 810 -16.68 -17.89 4.23
N SER A 811 -17.61 -18.38 5.04
CA SER A 811 -18.97 -18.65 4.59
C SER A 811 -19.74 -17.33 4.59
N ALA A 812 -19.95 -16.74 3.41
CA ALA A 812 -20.93 -15.68 3.27
C ALA A 812 -22.30 -16.35 3.12
N ALA A 813 -23.12 -16.32 4.17
CA ALA A 813 -24.56 -16.46 4.03
C ALA A 813 -25.12 -15.04 3.91
N SER A 814 -25.68 -14.73 2.74
CA SER A 814 -26.52 -13.55 2.49
C SER A 814 -27.93 -13.99 2.20
#